data_AF-A0A1F9AIK7-F1
#
_entry.id   AF-A0A1F9AIK7-F1
#
_cell.length_a   1.000
_cell.length_b   1.000
_cell.length_c   1.000
_cell.angle_alpha   90.00
_cell.angle_beta   90.00
_cell.angle_gamma   90.00
#
_symmetry.space_group_name_H-M   'P 1'
#
loop_
_entity.id
_entity.type
_entity.pdbx_description
1 polymer ?
#
loop_
_entity_poly.entity_id
_entity_poly.type
_entity_poly.pdbx_seq_one_letter_code
_entity_poly.pdbx_strand_id
1 'polypeptide(L)'
;MLSSGCLQDYKVAFKLFSRIASILEGLHQIGHFIPHLILDDIMVIKGEQDELKVKIDYKLSRFLVPKMDRPSPILKRLLTCHPDIINHRPLDFRSDIWSLGKIFVEILDVDFESIDFLPKIDKMPLPQEVAVLLKIMLAEDPDLRPRSMGEVARILSRVNDEEIEAVRQNRIESGLAPVKQIKGLKKRMTILVIIVAVLGFLIGVLAWYYFRLKEADGEAVLLHYANQYAGSVAFVMVDYRLFDGDTVAYHNRTEGTAFLVDGDGYLLTSRHVVCPWLEDSDLYMIINMLRQNQRTPRLEYRMFLWFEGVRAFNRLPGFSGSIDLEDIYFTDLSFSSDGTQRLMIAGVAKSPTKTWQLVKSPLKDDFAVLKIDQIPAGLKPLPLDLHMDPLKIARLSPVIALGFPLGSQTQAATVNVSVTQGHVRRTFENMIQVDSSIHSGNSGGPIIDHRGKVIGIALGVAVGRAIGPIPVTTPLSDIGMILPITKAVHFIGELKAGQTKWNGVLDLSIDAKLKRITDAARQGKWTEAKAIADKELQHSLDPALVMADGMLHFCDGDSHGAVKLFSQAVSMDEENDKAKLMLFIIDWLAGTSHKNIYRRQLMALDWRSQSEFVGYLVKILEGEVDEESALSGGYTESEKSWLHYITGLIRAKQGVLGDSETLLKKAVLLADVDDWLFFLSLAELKKIQHQRLNILVEGFDKIRYAHDIETFAGTIEKNHAIKSKKRTKLTSLFVQLKQEHLGSEDKQRVLEQILENERNNGDTLTELVFYSAMNDKWKEALEYARMFLEIKGRENAGRLSVGLLEAGIFHRMEQEEEAKAILDAYHHRTRDPWYRGVSEVLSRKEPEQSLSEKAEENPENLLTWHTALGFWAEGSRDKQKAIRHYKEALGSYMDTRIEYDFAKERINRLRRASE
;
A
#
# COMPACT_ATOMS: atom_id res chain seq x y z
N MET A 1 24.67 26.05 -21.09
CA MET A 1 25.64 26.70 -22.02
C MET A 1 24.98 27.57 -23.08
N LEU A 2 23.86 27.16 -23.70
CA LEU A 2 23.11 28.01 -24.65
C LEU A 2 22.65 29.35 -24.05
N SER A 3 22.21 29.37 -22.78
CA SER A 3 21.85 30.58 -22.04
C SER A 3 23.03 31.49 -21.65
N SER A 4 24.28 31.02 -21.83
CA SER A 4 25.49 31.76 -21.44
C SER A 4 26.13 32.58 -22.55
N GLY A 5 25.60 32.51 -23.79
CA GLY A 5 26.19 33.17 -24.96
C GLY A 5 27.52 32.60 -25.43
N CYS A 6 28.13 31.66 -24.69
CA CYS A 6 29.44 31.07 -24.98
C CYS A 6 29.51 30.33 -26.35
N LEU A 7 28.38 29.86 -26.87
CA LEU A 7 28.29 29.19 -28.17
C LEU A 7 28.01 30.15 -29.34
N GLN A 8 27.88 31.47 -29.08
CA GLN A 8 27.85 32.50 -30.13
C GLN A 8 29.26 32.84 -30.65
N ASP A 9 30.30 32.37 -29.96
CA ASP A 9 31.67 32.41 -30.46
C ASP A 9 31.92 31.19 -31.36
N TYR A 10 31.95 31.42 -32.68
CA TYR A 10 32.19 30.39 -33.69
C TYR A 10 33.50 29.63 -33.45
N LYS A 11 34.51 30.27 -32.84
CA LYS A 11 35.79 29.62 -32.50
C LYS A 11 35.61 28.54 -31.44
N VAL A 12 34.74 28.78 -30.46
CA VAL A 12 34.41 27.81 -29.41
C VAL A 12 33.46 26.75 -29.97
N ALA A 13 32.47 27.16 -30.77
CA ALA A 13 31.49 26.25 -31.36
C ALA A 13 32.13 25.24 -32.33
N PHE A 14 32.99 25.66 -33.26
CA PHE A 14 33.60 24.74 -34.23
C PHE A 14 34.60 23.77 -33.59
N LYS A 15 35.35 24.20 -32.57
CA LYS A 15 36.19 23.30 -31.76
C LYS A 15 35.35 22.25 -31.04
N LEU A 16 34.22 22.66 -30.48
CA LEU A 16 33.26 21.75 -29.84
C LEU A 16 32.68 20.76 -30.85
N PHE A 17 32.26 21.23 -32.03
CA PHE A 17 31.69 20.41 -33.09
C PHE A 17 32.68 19.38 -33.63
N SER A 18 33.94 19.79 -33.86
CA SER A 18 35.03 18.88 -34.25
C SER A 18 35.25 17.78 -33.21
N ARG A 19 35.16 18.12 -31.92
CA ARG A 19 35.30 17.16 -30.81
C ARG A 19 34.13 16.20 -30.72
N ILE A 20 32.89 16.66 -30.90
CA ILE A 20 31.69 15.80 -30.96
C ILE A 20 31.82 14.80 -32.11
N ALA A 21 32.14 15.28 -33.32
CA ALA A 21 32.32 14.43 -34.51
C ALA A 21 33.44 13.40 -34.31
N SER A 22 34.54 13.77 -33.64
CA SER A 22 35.65 12.85 -33.33
C SER A 22 35.24 11.73 -32.35
N ILE A 23 34.36 12.02 -31.39
CA ILE A 23 33.84 11.01 -30.45
C ILE A 23 32.89 10.05 -31.17
N LEU A 24 32.00 10.58 -32.02
CA LEU A 24 31.07 9.76 -32.81
C LEU A 24 31.81 8.85 -33.80
N GLU A 25 32.91 9.31 -34.40
CA GLU A 25 33.79 8.47 -35.21
C GLU A 25 34.33 7.25 -34.43
N GLY A 26 34.74 7.46 -33.18
CA GLY A 26 35.18 6.36 -32.31
C GLY A 26 34.07 5.34 -32.02
N LEU A 27 32.81 5.78 -31.93
CA LEU A 27 31.65 4.90 -31.79
C LEU A 27 31.33 4.16 -33.10
N HIS A 28 31.44 4.84 -34.25
CA HIS A 28 31.22 4.24 -35.56
C HIS A 28 32.21 3.10 -35.84
N GLN A 29 33.47 3.24 -35.42
CA GLN A 29 34.51 2.22 -35.56
C GLN A 29 34.24 0.93 -34.78
N ILE A 30 33.47 1.00 -33.69
CA ILE A 30 33.03 -0.17 -32.91
C ILE A 30 31.61 -0.63 -33.26
N GLY A 31 31.06 -0.16 -34.39
CA GLY A 31 29.75 -0.59 -34.90
C GLY A 31 28.56 0.04 -34.17
N HIS A 32 28.74 1.19 -33.53
CA HIS A 32 27.69 1.90 -32.81
C HIS A 32 27.33 3.21 -33.52
N PHE A 33 26.12 3.30 -34.06
CA PHE A 33 25.57 4.50 -34.69
C PHE A 33 24.41 5.06 -33.85
N ILE A 34 24.20 6.38 -33.89
CA ILE A 34 23.11 7.07 -33.18
C ILE A 34 22.22 7.82 -34.19
N PRO A 35 21.37 7.13 -34.98
CA PRO A 35 20.54 7.79 -36.00
C PRO A 35 19.48 8.75 -35.44
N HIS A 36 19.20 8.65 -34.14
CA HIS A 36 18.24 9.49 -33.43
C HIS A 36 18.92 10.52 -32.51
N LEU A 37 20.17 10.90 -32.82
CA LEU A 37 20.95 11.81 -32.00
C LEU A 37 20.20 13.15 -31.84
N ILE A 38 19.92 13.52 -30.60
CA ILE A 38 19.34 14.82 -30.24
C ILE A 38 20.31 15.61 -29.37
N LEU A 39 20.06 16.92 -29.24
CA LEU A 39 20.90 17.80 -28.45
C LEU A 39 21.05 17.34 -26.98
N ASP A 40 20.02 16.75 -26.39
CA ASP A 40 20.00 16.25 -25.02
C ASP A 40 20.98 15.08 -24.80
N ASP A 41 21.38 14.38 -25.87
CA ASP A 41 22.35 13.28 -25.80
C ASP A 41 23.81 13.80 -25.69
N ILE A 42 24.05 15.11 -25.88
CA ILE A 42 25.39 15.72 -25.89
C ILE A 42 25.61 16.52 -24.61
N MET A 43 26.43 15.98 -23.70
CA MET A 43 26.81 16.64 -22.46
C MET A 43 28.16 17.35 -22.59
N VAL A 44 28.16 18.68 -22.42
CA VAL A 44 29.39 19.48 -22.37
C VAL A 44 29.76 19.74 -20.91
N ILE A 45 30.93 19.25 -20.50
CA ILE A 45 31.46 19.32 -19.14
C ILE A 45 32.69 20.22 -19.14
N LYS A 46 32.85 21.03 -18.10
CA LYS A 46 34.06 21.85 -17.93
C LYS A 46 35.21 20.97 -17.43
N GLY A 47 36.29 20.88 -18.20
CA GLY A 47 37.53 20.17 -17.85
C GLY A 47 38.51 21.04 -17.06
N GLU A 48 39.67 20.50 -16.75
CA GLU A 48 40.80 21.26 -16.18
C GLU A 48 41.33 22.26 -17.22
N GLN A 49 41.77 23.45 -16.77
CA GLN A 49 42.31 24.53 -17.62
C GLN A 49 41.34 25.09 -18.69
N ASP A 50 40.05 25.27 -18.35
CA ASP A 50 39.03 25.85 -19.25
C ASP A 50 38.76 25.06 -20.56
N GLU A 51 39.27 23.83 -20.70
CA GLU A 51 38.92 22.96 -21.83
C GLU A 51 37.49 22.37 -21.69
N LEU A 52 36.69 22.43 -22.75
CA LEU A 52 35.38 21.77 -22.81
C LEU A 52 35.55 20.27 -23.12
N LYS A 53 35.17 19.39 -22.18
CA LYS A 53 35.05 17.94 -22.40
C LYS A 53 33.64 17.61 -22.88
N VAL A 54 33.51 16.72 -23.85
CA VAL A 54 32.23 16.24 -24.36
C VAL A 54 32.02 14.79 -23.93
N LYS A 55 30.85 14.47 -23.39
CA LYS A 55 30.35 13.11 -23.21
C LYS A 55 29.07 12.94 -24.01
N ILE A 56 28.90 11.79 -24.64
CA ILE A 56 27.68 11.45 -25.39
C ILE A 56 26.95 10.38 -24.57
N ASP A 57 25.72 10.67 -24.13
CA ASP A 57 24.89 9.69 -23.42
C ASP A 57 24.25 8.73 -24.43
N TYR A 58 24.90 7.60 -24.59
CA TYR A 58 24.49 6.57 -25.53
C TYR A 58 23.33 5.70 -25.04
N LYS A 59 22.93 5.81 -23.76
CA LYS A 59 21.89 4.94 -23.18
C LYS A 59 20.48 5.50 -23.48
N LEU A 60 20.25 6.81 -23.39
CA LEU A 60 18.92 7.42 -23.57
C LEU A 60 18.32 7.18 -24.96
N SER A 61 19.12 7.28 -26.02
CA SER A 61 18.66 7.23 -27.42
C SER A 61 18.34 5.80 -27.92
N ARG A 62 18.83 4.75 -27.26
CA ARG A 62 18.54 3.34 -27.59
C ARG A 62 17.16 2.86 -27.12
N PHE A 63 16.54 3.53 -26.15
CA PHE A 63 15.27 3.11 -25.54
C PHE A 63 14.04 3.79 -26.15
N LEU A 64 14.24 4.72 -27.08
CA LEU A 64 13.15 5.40 -27.76
C LEU A 64 12.65 4.49 -28.89
N VAL A 65 11.69 3.61 -28.58
CA VAL A 65 10.90 2.95 -29.62
C VAL A 65 10.28 4.05 -30.48
N PRO A 66 10.52 4.11 -31.81
CA PRO A 66 9.98 5.18 -32.67
C PRO A 66 8.44 5.27 -32.69
N LYS A 67 7.77 4.26 -32.13
CA LYS A 67 6.32 4.17 -31.90
C LYS A 67 5.93 4.47 -30.45
N MET A 68 6.54 5.45 -29.80
CA MET A 68 5.98 5.99 -28.56
C MET A 68 4.65 6.71 -28.86
N ASP A 69 3.62 6.50 -28.05
CA ASP A 69 2.35 7.25 -28.19
C ASP A 69 2.56 8.78 -28.03
N ARG A 70 3.63 9.22 -27.34
CA ARG A 70 4.05 10.63 -27.20
C ARG A 70 5.57 10.81 -27.04
N PRO A 71 6.36 10.93 -28.13
CA PRO A 71 7.78 11.28 -28.05
C PRO A 71 8.01 12.70 -27.49
N SER A 72 9.19 12.96 -26.89
CA SER A 72 9.57 14.30 -26.44
C SER A 72 9.50 15.30 -27.61
N PRO A 73 9.22 16.60 -27.39
CA PRO A 73 9.06 17.56 -28.49
C PRO A 73 10.28 17.68 -29.41
N ILE A 74 11.49 17.41 -28.90
CA ILE A 74 12.75 17.45 -29.67
C ILE A 74 12.90 16.17 -30.51
N LEU A 75 12.64 15.00 -29.94
CA LEU A 75 12.65 13.73 -30.67
C LEU A 75 11.55 13.68 -31.72
N LYS A 76 10.33 14.11 -31.38
CA LYS A 76 9.19 14.19 -32.32
C LYS A 76 9.57 14.99 -33.56
N ARG A 77 10.26 16.12 -33.38
CA ARG A 77 10.74 16.96 -34.48
C ARG A 77 11.75 16.25 -35.36
N LEU A 78 12.75 15.60 -34.77
CA LEU A 78 13.73 14.81 -35.52
C LEU A 78 13.03 13.74 -36.38
N LEU A 79 12.11 12.99 -35.80
CA LEU A 79 11.34 11.95 -36.50
C LEU A 79 10.49 12.50 -37.66
N THR A 80 10.05 13.77 -37.59
CA THR A 80 9.25 14.42 -38.64
C THR A 80 10.06 15.14 -39.72
N CYS A 81 11.38 15.30 -39.57
CA CYS A 81 12.23 16.02 -40.53
C CYS A 81 13.41 15.21 -41.07
N HIS A 82 13.78 14.10 -40.45
CA HIS A 82 14.92 13.28 -40.87
C HIS A 82 14.59 12.49 -42.15
N PRO A 83 15.31 12.70 -43.28
CA PRO A 83 14.94 12.14 -44.59
C PRO A 83 15.01 10.62 -44.62
N ASP A 84 15.99 9.99 -43.96
CA ASP A 84 16.09 8.52 -43.93
C ASP A 84 14.99 7.86 -43.08
N ILE A 85 14.54 8.53 -42.01
CA ILE A 85 13.46 8.05 -41.16
C ILE A 85 12.12 8.18 -41.89
N ILE A 86 11.86 9.34 -42.50
CA ILE A 86 10.64 9.62 -43.26
C ILE A 86 10.52 8.68 -44.47
N ASN A 87 11.63 8.48 -45.20
CA ASN A 87 11.65 7.63 -46.39
C ASN A 87 11.91 6.15 -46.09
N HIS A 88 11.88 5.73 -44.82
CA HIS A 88 12.09 4.35 -44.37
C HIS A 88 13.37 3.68 -44.92
N ARG A 89 14.46 4.44 -45.02
CA ARG A 89 15.77 3.95 -45.46
C ARG A 89 16.48 3.24 -44.29
N PRO A 90 17.41 2.30 -44.56
CA PRO A 90 18.26 1.72 -43.53
C PRO A 90 19.02 2.82 -42.78
N LEU A 91 18.97 2.79 -41.44
CA LEU A 91 19.65 3.77 -40.60
C LEU A 91 21.09 3.32 -40.34
N ASP A 92 22.04 4.16 -40.73
CA ASP A 92 23.47 3.89 -40.62
C ASP A 92 24.25 5.14 -40.15
N PHE A 93 25.58 5.13 -40.32
CA PHE A 93 26.44 6.25 -39.97
C PHE A 93 26.09 7.55 -40.73
N ARG A 94 25.52 7.47 -41.94
CA ARG A 94 25.11 8.65 -42.73
C ARG A 94 23.84 9.28 -42.18
N SER A 95 22.96 8.49 -41.55
CA SER A 95 21.82 9.02 -40.79
C SER A 95 22.29 9.75 -39.53
N ASP A 96 23.32 9.24 -38.86
CA ASP A 96 23.96 9.90 -37.72
C ASP A 96 24.61 11.24 -38.13
N ILE A 97 25.30 11.27 -39.27
CA ILE A 97 25.89 12.51 -39.85
C ILE A 97 24.82 13.58 -40.12
N TRP A 98 23.65 13.17 -40.61
CA TRP A 98 22.54 14.10 -40.83
C TRP A 98 21.99 14.68 -39.52
N SER A 99 21.77 13.81 -38.52
CA SER A 99 21.29 14.22 -37.20
C SER A 99 22.26 15.18 -36.51
N LEU A 100 23.57 14.93 -36.62
CA LEU A 100 24.60 15.84 -36.12
C LEU A 100 24.60 17.20 -36.85
N GLY A 101 24.42 17.20 -38.17
CA GLY A 101 24.34 18.42 -38.98
C GLY A 101 23.17 19.32 -38.55
N LYS A 102 22.03 18.71 -38.23
CA LYS A 102 20.86 19.41 -37.69
C LYS A 102 21.19 20.07 -36.35
N ILE A 103 21.81 19.33 -35.44
CA ILE A 103 22.21 19.85 -34.12
C ILE A 103 23.17 21.04 -34.25
N PHE A 104 24.13 20.99 -35.18
CA PHE A 104 25.04 22.12 -35.41
C PHE A 104 24.31 23.37 -35.87
N VAL A 105 23.37 23.25 -36.82
CA VAL A 105 22.56 24.40 -37.27
C VAL A 105 21.69 24.95 -36.13
N GLU A 106 21.07 24.08 -35.33
CA GLU A 106 20.25 24.48 -34.17
C GLU A 106 21.06 25.24 -33.11
N ILE A 107 22.32 24.83 -32.86
CA ILE A 107 23.21 25.52 -31.93
C ILE A 107 23.65 26.89 -32.47
N LEU A 108 23.91 27.01 -33.79
CA LEU A 108 24.40 28.23 -34.41
C LEU A 108 23.30 29.29 -34.65
N ASP A 109 22.07 28.87 -34.96
CA ASP A 109 20.95 29.78 -35.27
C ASP A 109 20.17 30.23 -34.03
N VAL A 110 20.24 29.45 -32.94
CA VAL A 110 19.43 29.65 -31.71
C VAL A 110 17.91 29.59 -31.97
N ASP A 111 17.50 29.06 -33.14
CA ASP A 111 16.10 28.77 -33.49
C ASP A 111 15.91 27.26 -33.68
N PHE A 112 15.25 26.66 -32.69
CA PHE A 112 14.99 25.22 -32.59
C PHE A 112 13.65 24.82 -33.23
N GLU A 113 12.86 25.75 -33.78
CA GLU A 113 11.49 25.49 -34.26
C GLU A 113 11.40 25.23 -35.77
N SER A 114 12.37 25.66 -36.56
CA SER A 114 12.35 25.49 -38.01
C SER A 114 12.85 24.12 -38.48
N ILE A 115 12.24 23.63 -39.56
CA ILE A 115 12.57 22.38 -40.25
C ILE A 115 13.28 22.58 -41.60
N ASP A 116 13.50 23.84 -42.02
CA ASP A 116 14.17 24.19 -43.28
C ASP A 116 15.55 24.80 -43.01
N PHE A 117 16.60 23.98 -43.18
CA PHE A 117 17.96 24.30 -42.74
C PHE A 117 18.81 24.99 -43.81
N LEU A 118 18.57 24.72 -45.10
CA LEU A 118 19.42 25.25 -46.18
C LEU A 118 19.36 26.79 -46.28
N PRO A 119 18.17 27.44 -46.27
CA PRO A 119 18.09 28.90 -46.31
C PRO A 119 18.63 29.57 -45.05
N LYS A 120 18.74 28.84 -43.94
CA LYS A 120 19.36 29.32 -42.71
C LYS A 120 20.87 29.36 -42.85
N ILE A 121 21.47 28.28 -43.35
CA ILE A 121 22.92 28.22 -43.60
C ILE A 121 23.36 29.35 -44.54
N ASP A 122 22.55 29.68 -45.56
CA ASP A 122 22.83 30.80 -46.48
C ASP A 122 22.80 32.19 -45.83
N LYS A 123 22.08 32.34 -44.71
CA LYS A 123 21.97 33.59 -43.95
C LYS A 123 22.98 33.66 -42.80
N MET A 124 23.61 32.55 -42.44
CA MET A 124 24.58 32.52 -41.36
C MET A 124 25.95 33.04 -41.82
N PRO A 125 26.64 33.83 -40.99
CA PRO A 125 28.00 34.26 -41.26
C PRO A 125 28.97 33.10 -40.96
N LEU A 126 29.07 32.14 -41.90
CA LEU A 126 29.94 30.98 -41.80
C LEU A 126 31.07 31.03 -42.84
N PRO A 127 32.28 30.53 -42.52
CA PRO A 127 33.30 30.26 -43.53
C PRO A 127 32.74 29.36 -44.64
N GLN A 128 33.18 29.59 -45.89
CA GLN A 128 32.64 28.91 -47.07
C GLN A 128 32.73 27.37 -46.95
N GLU A 129 33.83 26.85 -46.41
CA GLU A 129 34.02 25.41 -46.22
C GLU A 129 33.02 24.80 -45.21
N VAL A 130 32.71 25.53 -44.14
CA VAL A 130 31.74 25.10 -43.11
C VAL A 130 30.32 25.17 -43.64
N ALA A 131 29.98 26.22 -44.39
CA ALA A 131 28.68 26.35 -45.04
C ALA A 131 28.43 25.20 -46.03
N VAL A 132 29.44 24.84 -46.84
CA VAL A 132 29.37 23.68 -47.73
C VAL A 132 29.24 22.38 -46.94
N LEU A 133 30.04 22.20 -45.87
CA LEU A 133 29.97 21.02 -45.01
C LEU A 133 28.56 20.81 -44.42
N LEU A 134 27.93 21.84 -43.86
CA LEU A 134 26.59 21.72 -43.28
C LEU A 134 25.54 21.39 -44.34
N LYS A 135 25.66 21.94 -45.55
CA LYS A 135 24.76 21.62 -46.68
C LYS A 135 24.89 20.16 -47.13
N ILE A 136 26.11 19.63 -47.21
CA ILE A 136 26.31 18.22 -47.59
C ILE A 136 25.92 17.26 -46.45
N MET A 137 26.12 17.62 -45.18
CA MET A 137 25.65 16.82 -44.04
C MET A 137 24.11 16.71 -44.03
N LEU A 138 23.42 17.80 -44.39
CA LEU A 138 21.96 17.89 -44.41
C LEU A 138 21.33 17.52 -45.77
N ALA A 139 22.11 16.92 -46.68
CA ALA A 139 21.60 16.50 -47.98
C ALA A 139 20.52 15.40 -47.85
N GLU A 140 19.46 15.50 -48.65
CA GLU A 140 18.39 14.52 -48.70
C GLU A 140 18.88 13.16 -49.20
N ASP A 141 19.76 13.16 -50.20
CA ASP A 141 20.45 11.98 -50.71
C ASP A 141 21.63 11.57 -49.79
N PRO A 142 21.61 10.38 -49.18
CA PRO A 142 22.70 9.89 -48.31
C PRO A 142 24.05 9.80 -49.02
N ASP A 143 24.09 9.61 -50.34
CA ASP A 143 25.34 9.47 -51.09
C ASP A 143 26.09 10.80 -51.26
N LEU A 144 25.41 11.93 -51.06
CA LEU A 144 26.01 13.26 -51.04
C LEU A 144 26.59 13.63 -49.68
N ARG A 145 26.31 12.86 -48.62
CA ARG A 145 26.79 13.13 -47.26
C ARG A 145 28.26 12.69 -47.11
N PRO A 146 29.01 13.29 -46.16
CA PRO A 146 30.38 12.89 -45.86
C PRO A 146 30.55 11.37 -45.65
N ARG A 147 31.72 10.84 -46.02
CA ARG A 147 31.98 9.39 -46.01
C ARG A 147 32.27 8.84 -44.62
N SER A 148 32.49 9.69 -43.63
CA SER A 148 32.74 9.32 -42.22
C SER A 148 32.55 10.52 -41.28
N MET A 149 32.35 10.26 -39.99
CA MET A 149 32.38 11.32 -38.96
C MET A 149 33.79 11.92 -38.82
N GLY A 150 34.83 11.12 -39.06
CA GLY A 150 36.21 11.58 -39.10
C GLY A 150 36.49 12.62 -40.20
N GLU A 151 35.77 12.57 -41.32
CA GLU A 151 35.83 13.59 -42.37
C GLU A 151 35.22 14.92 -41.89
N VAL A 152 34.05 14.86 -41.24
CA VAL A 152 33.38 16.02 -40.62
C VAL A 152 34.28 16.67 -39.58
N ALA A 153 34.87 15.88 -38.67
CA ALA A 153 35.76 16.36 -37.62
C ALA A 153 36.99 17.08 -38.19
N ARG A 154 37.59 16.53 -39.25
CA ARG A 154 38.79 17.06 -39.90
C ARG A 154 38.53 18.41 -40.57
N ILE A 155 37.42 18.53 -41.30
CA ILE A 155 37.04 19.79 -41.96
C ILE A 155 36.82 20.88 -40.89
N LEU A 156 36.07 20.58 -39.82
CA LEU A 156 35.83 21.53 -38.73
C LEU A 156 37.10 21.92 -37.96
N SER A 157 38.10 21.03 -37.87
CA SER A 157 39.37 21.31 -37.19
C SER A 157 40.32 22.23 -37.97
N ARG A 158 40.10 22.40 -39.28
CA ARG A 158 40.96 23.18 -40.19
C ARG A 158 40.53 24.64 -40.35
N VAL A 159 39.39 25.00 -39.79
CA VAL A 159 38.87 26.37 -39.84
C VAL A 159 39.76 27.26 -38.98
N ASN A 160 40.43 28.23 -39.61
CA ASN A 160 41.41 29.08 -38.94
C ASN A 160 40.75 30.30 -38.30
N ASP A 161 41.36 30.81 -37.22
CA ASP A 161 40.85 31.98 -36.48
C ASP A 161 40.70 33.23 -37.37
N GLU A 162 41.53 33.38 -38.40
CA GLU A 162 41.47 34.50 -39.37
C GLU A 162 40.24 34.45 -40.28
N GLU A 163 39.79 33.25 -40.69
CA GLU A 163 38.59 33.08 -41.52
C GLU A 163 37.31 33.35 -40.73
N ILE A 164 37.31 32.99 -39.44
CA ILE A 164 36.21 33.25 -38.51
C ILE A 164 36.05 34.76 -38.29
N GLU A 165 37.15 35.48 -38.12
CA GLU A 165 37.12 36.92 -37.83
C GLU A 165 36.85 37.78 -39.08
N ALA A 166 37.31 37.35 -40.27
CA ALA A 166 36.98 37.98 -41.55
C ALA A 166 35.47 37.93 -41.85
N VAL A 167 34.81 36.80 -41.54
CA VAL A 167 33.36 36.62 -41.69
C VAL A 167 32.59 37.47 -40.67
N ARG A 168 33.15 37.68 -39.47
CA ARG A 168 32.59 38.56 -38.43
C ARG A 168 32.64 40.05 -38.84
N GLN A 169 33.72 40.50 -39.47
CA GLN A 169 33.88 41.88 -39.95
C GLN A 169 32.90 42.24 -41.09
N ASN A 170 32.66 41.32 -42.03
CA ASN A 170 31.67 41.51 -43.11
C ASN A 170 30.22 41.71 -42.60
N ARG A 171 29.90 41.26 -41.38
CA ARG A 171 28.59 41.49 -40.72
C ARG A 171 28.48 42.88 -40.08
N ILE A 172 29.59 43.49 -39.66
CA ILE A 172 29.60 44.82 -39.05
C ILE A 172 29.40 45.91 -40.12
N GLU A 173 29.95 45.71 -41.32
CA GLU A 173 29.80 46.67 -42.43
C GLU A 173 28.41 46.64 -43.10
N SER A 174 27.61 45.59 -42.87
CA SER A 174 26.28 45.42 -43.46
C SER A 174 25.10 45.86 -42.56
N GLY A 175 25.37 46.51 -41.40
CA GLY A 175 24.35 46.88 -40.42
C GLY A 175 24.36 48.35 -39.94
N LEU A 176 23.57 49.19 -40.62
CA LEU A 176 22.92 50.46 -40.21
C LEU A 176 23.70 51.73 -39.79
N ALA A 177 23.21 52.85 -40.35
CA ALA A 177 23.64 54.25 -40.25
C ALA A 177 23.56 54.89 -38.85
N PRO A 178 24.37 55.94 -38.56
CA PRO A 178 24.42 56.57 -37.25
C PRO A 178 23.29 57.59 -37.05
N VAL A 179 22.46 57.38 -36.03
CA VAL A 179 21.45 58.37 -35.59
C VAL A 179 22.07 59.35 -34.59
N LYS A 180 21.84 60.64 -34.88
CA LYS A 180 22.32 61.82 -34.15
C LYS A 180 21.87 61.85 -32.68
N GLN A 181 22.81 62.18 -31.80
CA GLN A 181 22.54 62.59 -30.41
C GLN A 181 21.93 64.00 -30.35
N ILE A 182 20.87 64.15 -29.56
CA ILE A 182 20.36 65.45 -29.08
C ILE A 182 20.70 65.59 -27.60
N LYS A 183 21.42 66.66 -27.27
CA LYS A 183 21.74 67.09 -25.90
C LYS A 183 20.54 67.82 -25.29
N GLY A 184 20.22 67.50 -24.03
CA GLY A 184 19.70 68.47 -23.08
C GLY A 184 18.52 68.02 -22.21
N LEU A 185 18.79 67.44 -21.04
CA LEU A 185 18.18 67.92 -19.79
C LEU A 185 18.99 67.42 -18.59
N LYS A 186 19.57 68.37 -17.86
CA LYS A 186 20.50 68.16 -16.76
C LYS A 186 19.78 67.69 -15.49
N LYS A 187 20.29 66.59 -14.93
CA LYS A 187 21.05 66.61 -13.65
C LYS A 187 20.27 67.04 -12.40
N ARG A 188 19.15 66.38 -12.07
CA ARG A 188 18.65 66.25 -10.67
C ARG A 188 18.01 64.90 -10.29
N MET A 189 17.77 63.98 -11.24
CA MET A 189 17.20 62.64 -10.95
C MET A 189 18.23 61.49 -10.94
N THR A 190 19.47 61.73 -11.37
CA THR A 190 20.43 60.66 -11.64
C THR A 190 20.98 60.00 -10.37
N ILE A 191 21.06 60.72 -9.24
CA ILE A 191 21.69 60.17 -8.02
C ILE A 191 20.76 59.18 -7.31
N LEU A 192 19.44 59.42 -7.29
CA LEU A 192 18.49 58.52 -6.64
C LEU A 192 18.28 57.22 -7.45
N VAL A 193 18.22 57.34 -8.79
CA VAL A 193 18.06 56.19 -9.70
C VAL A 193 19.30 55.30 -9.70
N ILE A 194 20.51 55.88 -9.62
CA ILE A 194 21.75 55.10 -9.53
C ILE A 194 21.82 54.33 -8.21
N ILE A 195 21.43 54.92 -7.07
CA ILE A 195 21.46 54.22 -5.78
C ILE A 195 20.45 53.07 -5.75
N VAL A 196 19.22 53.29 -6.25
CA VAL A 196 18.20 52.22 -6.32
C VAL A 196 18.58 51.14 -7.35
N ALA A 197 19.19 51.51 -8.48
CA ALA A 197 19.68 50.56 -9.46
C ALA A 197 20.87 49.74 -8.94
N VAL A 198 21.80 50.36 -8.21
CA VAL A 198 22.95 49.67 -7.61
C VAL A 198 22.49 48.79 -6.45
N LEU A 199 21.55 49.23 -5.62
CA LEU A 199 21.00 48.42 -4.52
C LEU A 199 20.14 47.26 -5.06
N GLY A 200 19.32 47.51 -6.08
CA GLY A 200 18.56 46.48 -6.78
C GLY A 200 19.45 45.49 -7.54
N PHE A 201 20.57 45.97 -8.10
CA PHE A 201 21.59 45.12 -8.71
C PHE A 201 22.36 44.32 -7.65
N LEU A 202 22.69 44.91 -6.49
CA LEU A 202 23.35 44.18 -5.40
C LEU A 202 22.42 43.13 -4.79
N ILE A 203 21.16 43.45 -4.55
CA ILE A 203 20.14 42.52 -4.07
C ILE A 203 19.87 41.46 -5.13
N GLY A 204 19.82 41.83 -6.41
CA GLY A 204 19.67 40.90 -7.53
C GLY A 204 20.87 39.98 -7.69
N VAL A 205 22.10 40.48 -7.49
CA VAL A 205 23.34 39.70 -7.52
C VAL A 205 23.47 38.83 -6.27
N LEU A 206 23.06 39.32 -5.09
CA LEU A 206 23.03 38.52 -3.85
C LEU A 206 21.95 37.44 -3.92
N ALA A 207 20.76 37.75 -4.43
CA ALA A 207 19.70 36.78 -4.66
C ALA A 207 20.11 35.78 -5.74
N TRP A 208 20.73 36.24 -6.84
CA TRP A 208 21.28 35.37 -7.87
C TRP A 208 22.42 34.50 -7.32
N TYR A 209 23.31 35.03 -6.50
CA TYR A 209 24.38 34.27 -5.84
C TYR A 209 23.81 33.25 -4.83
N TYR A 210 22.79 33.64 -4.06
CA TYR A 210 22.09 32.80 -3.09
C TYR A 210 21.27 31.68 -3.75
N PHE A 211 20.60 31.96 -4.88
CA PHE A 211 19.87 30.95 -5.66
C PHE A 211 20.81 30.05 -6.47
N ARG A 212 21.88 30.61 -7.05
CA ARG A 212 22.87 29.85 -7.84
C ARG A 212 23.72 28.90 -6.98
N LEU A 213 23.92 29.20 -5.70
CA LEU A 213 24.50 28.27 -4.72
C LEU A 213 23.54 27.13 -4.32
N LYS A 214 22.23 27.27 -4.54
CA LYS A 214 21.22 26.30 -4.10
C LYS A 214 20.75 25.36 -5.23
N GLU A 215 20.75 25.83 -6.49
CA GLU A 215 20.24 25.07 -7.64
C GLU A 215 21.33 24.33 -8.45
N ALA A 216 22.60 24.75 -8.40
CA ALA A 216 23.62 24.21 -9.30
C ALA A 216 24.27 22.87 -8.87
N ASP A 217 24.09 22.42 -7.60
CA ASP A 217 24.74 21.21 -7.06
C ASP A 217 23.77 20.04 -6.78
N GLY A 218 22.45 20.26 -6.73
CA GLY A 218 21.48 19.24 -6.30
C GLY A 218 21.40 18.01 -7.22
N GLU A 219 21.34 18.21 -8.53
CA GLU A 219 21.27 17.12 -9.52
C GLU A 219 22.58 16.32 -9.60
N ALA A 220 23.72 17.01 -9.50
CA ALA A 220 25.04 16.37 -9.49
C ALA A 220 25.22 15.49 -8.24
N VAL A 221 24.74 15.96 -7.07
CA VAL A 221 24.75 15.21 -5.81
C VAL A 221 23.85 13.98 -5.88
N LEU A 222 22.65 14.10 -6.45
CA LEU A 222 21.75 12.96 -6.61
C LEU A 222 22.34 11.88 -7.55
N LEU A 223 22.93 12.29 -8.68
CA LEU A 223 23.61 11.37 -9.59
C LEU A 223 24.84 10.71 -8.94
N HIS A 224 25.53 11.39 -8.02
CA HIS A 224 26.59 10.78 -7.22
C HIS A 224 26.04 9.65 -6.35
N TYR A 225 24.93 9.87 -5.64
CA TYR A 225 24.29 8.82 -4.84
C TYR A 225 23.76 7.67 -5.70
N ALA A 226 23.22 7.96 -6.89
CA ALA A 226 22.80 6.91 -7.82
C ALA A 226 23.96 5.97 -8.15
N ASN A 227 25.12 6.52 -8.55
CA ASN A 227 26.30 5.71 -8.86
C ASN A 227 26.86 4.98 -7.63
N GLN A 228 26.76 5.59 -6.45
CA GLN A 228 27.22 4.97 -5.20
C GLN A 228 26.38 3.77 -4.78
N TYR A 229 25.06 3.83 -4.99
CA TYR A 229 24.12 2.84 -4.45
C TYR A 229 23.53 1.88 -5.49
N ALA A 230 23.70 2.13 -6.79
CA ALA A 230 23.17 1.27 -7.85
C ALA A 230 23.55 -0.21 -7.66
N GLY A 231 24.80 -0.50 -7.29
CA GLY A 231 25.25 -1.87 -7.02
C GLY A 231 24.47 -2.60 -5.92
N SER A 232 23.86 -1.84 -5.00
CA SER A 232 23.11 -2.33 -3.84
C SER A 232 21.60 -2.43 -4.10
N VAL A 233 21.18 -2.18 -5.34
CA VAL A 233 19.83 -2.40 -5.85
C VAL A 233 19.81 -3.68 -6.66
N ALA A 234 18.75 -4.48 -6.49
CA ALA A 234 18.65 -5.82 -7.03
C ALA A 234 17.33 -6.04 -7.77
N PHE A 235 17.40 -6.76 -8.88
CA PHE A 235 16.25 -7.23 -9.64
C PHE A 235 15.67 -8.46 -8.96
N VAL A 236 14.36 -8.47 -8.73
CA VAL A 236 13.64 -9.56 -8.09
C VAL A 236 12.63 -10.16 -9.06
N MET A 237 12.56 -11.49 -9.09
CA MET A 237 11.54 -12.22 -9.83
C MET A 237 10.96 -13.33 -8.96
N VAL A 238 9.62 -13.43 -8.97
CA VAL A 238 8.86 -14.48 -8.26
C VAL A 238 8.03 -15.25 -9.26
N ASP A 239 8.26 -16.57 -9.31
CA ASP A 239 7.45 -17.55 -10.04
C ASP A 239 6.59 -18.30 -9.03
N TYR A 240 5.28 -18.40 -9.24
CA TYR A 240 4.40 -19.15 -8.33
C TYR A 240 3.35 -19.95 -9.08
N ARG A 241 3.08 -21.14 -8.54
CA ARG A 241 2.26 -22.17 -9.18
C ARG A 241 1.29 -22.77 -8.17
N LEU A 242 0.04 -22.90 -8.59
CA LEU A 242 -0.97 -23.64 -7.86
C LEU A 242 -1.04 -25.05 -8.43
N PHE A 243 -0.80 -26.05 -7.59
CA PHE A 243 -0.88 -27.45 -7.95
C PHE A 243 -2.19 -28.07 -7.45
N ASP A 244 -2.84 -28.85 -8.31
CA ASP A 244 -3.93 -29.76 -7.96
C ASP A 244 -3.45 -31.21 -8.15
N GLY A 245 -2.93 -31.81 -7.08
CA GLY A 245 -2.13 -33.04 -7.20
C GLY A 245 -0.83 -32.75 -7.95
N ASP A 246 -0.61 -33.44 -9.07
CA ASP A 246 0.59 -33.31 -9.90
C ASP A 246 0.42 -32.34 -11.07
N THR A 247 -0.78 -31.77 -11.27
CA THR A 247 -1.04 -30.83 -12.37
C THR A 247 -0.97 -29.38 -11.91
N VAL A 248 -0.47 -28.50 -12.77
CA VAL A 248 -0.45 -27.05 -12.54
C VAL A 248 -1.82 -26.48 -12.95
N ALA A 249 -2.58 -26.02 -11.96
CA ALA A 249 -3.90 -25.40 -12.15
C ALA A 249 -3.81 -23.90 -12.44
N TYR A 250 -2.77 -23.23 -11.94
CA TYR A 250 -2.52 -21.81 -12.17
C TYR A 250 -1.02 -21.53 -12.10
N HIS A 251 -0.53 -20.59 -12.92
CA HIS A 251 0.86 -20.17 -12.94
C HIS A 251 0.92 -18.69 -13.29
N ASN A 252 1.70 -17.93 -12.53
CA ASN A 252 1.94 -16.53 -12.80
C ASN A 252 3.34 -16.12 -12.30
N ARG A 253 3.81 -14.96 -12.75
CA ARG A 253 5.15 -14.44 -12.48
C ARG A 253 5.10 -12.93 -12.23
N THR A 254 5.91 -12.45 -11.29
CA THR A 254 6.05 -11.02 -10.98
C THR A 254 7.52 -10.62 -10.95
N GLU A 255 7.80 -9.38 -11.38
CA GLU A 255 9.15 -8.81 -11.47
C GLU A 255 9.15 -7.43 -10.77
N GLY A 256 10.25 -7.10 -10.08
CA GLY A 256 10.36 -5.84 -9.36
C GLY A 256 11.77 -5.53 -8.87
N THR A 257 11.86 -4.59 -7.93
CA THR A 257 13.13 -4.10 -7.39
C THR A 257 13.20 -4.37 -5.88
N ALA A 258 14.39 -4.69 -5.36
CA ALA A 258 14.72 -4.66 -3.94
C ALA A 258 16.03 -3.89 -3.72
N PHE A 259 16.28 -3.42 -2.51
CA PHE A 259 17.53 -2.71 -2.19
C PHE A 259 18.05 -3.05 -0.81
N LEU A 260 19.38 -3.16 -0.69
CA LEU A 260 20.09 -3.50 0.54
C LEU A 260 20.07 -2.34 1.53
N VAL A 261 19.67 -2.59 2.78
CA VAL A 261 19.50 -1.54 3.80
C VAL A 261 20.44 -1.66 4.99
N ASP A 262 21.07 -2.82 5.20
CA ASP A 262 22.11 -2.97 6.22
C ASP A 262 23.18 -4.03 5.89
N GLY A 263 24.19 -4.11 6.77
CA GLY A 263 25.29 -5.08 6.68
C GLY A 263 24.92 -6.49 7.16
N ASP A 264 23.72 -6.68 7.71
CA ASP A 264 23.23 -8.01 8.10
C ASP A 264 22.57 -8.72 6.92
N GLY A 265 22.35 -8.02 5.80
CA GLY A 265 21.80 -8.59 4.57
C GLY A 265 20.29 -8.46 4.46
N TYR A 266 19.69 -7.48 5.15
CA TYR A 266 18.28 -7.15 4.95
C TYR A 266 18.09 -6.28 3.72
N LEU A 267 17.04 -6.54 2.96
CA LEU A 267 16.63 -5.74 1.82
C LEU A 267 15.16 -5.33 1.96
N LEU A 268 14.82 -4.14 1.45
CA LEU A 268 13.45 -3.66 1.34
C LEU A 268 12.92 -3.79 -0.08
N THR A 269 11.62 -4.05 -0.19
CA THR A 269 10.87 -4.12 -1.43
C THR A 269 9.36 -3.94 -1.17
N SER A 270 8.54 -3.99 -2.21
CA SER A 270 7.08 -3.97 -2.10
C SER A 270 6.53 -5.38 -1.84
N ARG A 271 5.45 -5.48 -1.07
CA ARG A 271 4.83 -6.78 -0.77
C ARG A 271 4.26 -7.42 -2.01
N HIS A 272 3.59 -6.67 -2.88
CA HIS A 272 3.05 -7.20 -4.14
C HIS A 272 4.10 -7.75 -5.10
N VAL A 273 5.39 -7.41 -4.93
CA VAL A 273 6.49 -7.97 -5.74
C VAL A 273 6.88 -9.36 -5.24
N VAL A 274 6.99 -9.55 -3.92
CA VAL A 274 7.54 -10.78 -3.33
C VAL A 274 6.49 -11.76 -2.82
N CYS A 275 5.28 -11.28 -2.57
CA CYS A 275 4.10 -12.08 -2.23
C CYS A 275 2.91 -11.72 -3.13
N PRO A 276 3.07 -11.80 -4.47
CA PRO A 276 2.02 -11.39 -5.42
C PRO A 276 0.71 -12.17 -5.23
N TRP A 277 0.80 -13.42 -4.79
CA TRP A 277 -0.36 -14.28 -4.49
C TRP A 277 -1.30 -13.74 -3.42
N LEU A 278 -0.87 -12.78 -2.59
CA LEU A 278 -1.74 -12.15 -1.59
C LEU A 278 -2.74 -11.16 -2.22
N GLU A 279 -2.50 -10.73 -3.46
CA GLU A 279 -3.31 -9.74 -4.18
C GLU A 279 -3.84 -10.26 -5.53
N ASP A 280 -3.58 -11.54 -5.82
CA ASP A 280 -3.95 -12.18 -7.09
C ASP A 280 -5.40 -12.68 -7.05
N SER A 281 -6.33 -11.89 -7.60
CA SER A 281 -7.75 -12.21 -7.65
C SER A 281 -8.06 -13.48 -8.45
N ASP A 282 -7.29 -13.75 -9.52
CA ASP A 282 -7.51 -14.90 -10.39
C ASP A 282 -7.10 -16.19 -9.66
N LEU A 283 -5.98 -16.16 -8.94
CA LEU A 283 -5.55 -17.24 -8.06
C LEU A 283 -6.64 -17.58 -7.03
N TYR A 284 -7.17 -16.58 -6.32
CA TYR A 284 -8.22 -16.81 -5.31
C TYR A 284 -9.51 -17.38 -5.92
N MET A 285 -9.89 -16.95 -7.12
CA MET A 285 -11.03 -17.52 -7.85
C MET A 285 -10.83 -19.03 -8.10
N ILE A 286 -9.64 -19.44 -8.57
CA ILE A 286 -9.32 -20.84 -8.85
C ILE A 286 -9.23 -21.66 -7.55
N ILE A 287 -8.59 -21.13 -6.50
CA ILE A 287 -8.55 -21.78 -5.18
C ILE A 287 -9.97 -22.06 -4.68
N ASN A 288 -10.86 -21.07 -4.77
CA ASN A 288 -12.25 -21.22 -4.33
C ASN A 288 -13.00 -22.27 -5.16
N MET A 289 -12.82 -22.28 -6.48
CA MET A 289 -13.40 -23.30 -7.35
C MET A 289 -12.92 -24.71 -7.00
N LEU A 290 -11.63 -24.90 -6.72
CA LEU A 290 -11.07 -26.20 -6.32
C LEU A 290 -11.59 -26.64 -4.95
N ARG A 291 -11.65 -25.71 -3.98
CA ARG A 291 -12.18 -25.96 -2.63
C ARG A 291 -13.66 -26.34 -2.64
N GLN A 292 -14.48 -25.71 -3.50
CA GLN A 292 -15.88 -26.09 -3.68
C GLN A 292 -16.05 -27.54 -4.14
N ASN A 293 -15.07 -28.05 -4.89
CA ASN A 293 -15.01 -29.44 -5.32
C ASN A 293 -14.26 -30.35 -4.33
N GLN A 294 -14.09 -29.91 -3.07
CA GLN A 294 -13.40 -30.63 -2.00
C GLN A 294 -11.94 -31.01 -2.31
N ARG A 295 -11.28 -30.26 -3.19
CA ARG A 295 -9.85 -30.42 -3.48
C ARG A 295 -9.02 -29.46 -2.61
N THR A 296 -7.83 -29.90 -2.23
CA THR A 296 -6.88 -29.12 -1.43
C THR A 296 -5.64 -28.81 -2.27
N PRO A 297 -5.66 -27.71 -3.05
CA PRO A 297 -4.51 -27.37 -3.88
C PRO A 297 -3.32 -26.93 -3.01
N ARG A 298 -2.13 -26.97 -3.60
CA ARG A 298 -0.88 -26.59 -2.97
C ARG A 298 -0.25 -25.43 -3.73
N LEU A 299 0.11 -24.36 -3.03
CA LEU A 299 0.86 -23.25 -3.60
C LEU A 299 2.35 -23.53 -3.45
N GLU A 300 3.09 -23.45 -4.55
CA GLU A 300 4.55 -23.38 -4.54
C GLU A 300 5.00 -22.05 -5.13
N TYR A 301 6.17 -21.58 -4.70
CA TYR A 301 6.82 -20.42 -5.30
C TYR A 301 8.33 -20.61 -5.34
N ARG A 302 8.97 -19.92 -6.27
CA ARG A 302 10.41 -19.72 -6.34
C ARG A 302 10.68 -18.23 -6.50
N MET A 303 11.58 -17.71 -5.69
CA MET A 303 12.00 -16.33 -5.74
C MET A 303 13.48 -16.26 -6.08
N PHE A 304 13.83 -15.31 -6.93
CA PHE A 304 15.19 -15.10 -7.42
C PHE A 304 15.57 -13.62 -7.33
N LEU A 305 16.83 -13.34 -7.00
CA LEU A 305 17.35 -12.00 -6.84
C LEU A 305 18.76 -11.88 -7.46
N TRP A 306 18.96 -10.84 -8.26
CA TRP A 306 20.24 -10.52 -8.89
C TRP A 306 20.61 -9.06 -8.65
N PHE A 307 21.81 -8.81 -8.15
CA PHE A 307 22.35 -7.45 -8.05
C PHE A 307 22.79 -6.89 -9.40
N GLU A 308 22.99 -5.57 -9.46
CA GLU A 308 23.52 -4.89 -10.65
C GLU A 308 24.80 -5.55 -11.18
N GLY A 309 24.92 -5.64 -12.50
CA GLY A 309 26.08 -6.17 -13.21
C GLY A 309 26.06 -7.69 -13.40
N VAL A 310 25.20 -8.42 -12.69
CA VAL A 310 25.05 -9.87 -12.85
C VAL A 310 24.30 -10.21 -14.13
N ARG A 311 24.70 -11.30 -14.80
CA ARG A 311 23.98 -11.84 -15.95
C ARG A 311 22.74 -12.59 -15.47
N ALA A 312 21.56 -12.08 -15.81
CA ALA A 312 20.29 -12.69 -15.41
C ALA A 312 19.41 -13.11 -16.59
N PHE A 313 19.67 -12.63 -17.82
CA PHE A 313 18.74 -12.79 -18.94
C PHE A 313 19.33 -13.60 -20.09
N ASN A 314 18.53 -14.52 -20.62
CA ASN A 314 18.82 -15.37 -21.77
C ASN A 314 18.05 -14.84 -23.00
N ARG A 315 18.74 -14.21 -23.96
CA ARG A 315 18.14 -13.79 -25.24
C ARG A 315 18.56 -14.75 -26.36
N LEU A 316 17.95 -15.93 -26.40
CA LEU A 316 17.95 -16.77 -27.60
C LEU A 316 16.77 -16.36 -28.50
N PRO A 317 16.97 -15.99 -29.77
CA PRO A 317 15.88 -15.69 -30.69
C PRO A 317 15.28 -17.02 -31.18
N GLY A 318 14.16 -17.45 -30.59
CA GLY A 318 13.52 -18.69 -31.04
C GLY A 318 12.15 -18.99 -30.47
N PHE A 319 11.86 -18.67 -29.21
CA PHE A 319 10.56 -18.99 -28.62
C PHE A 319 10.06 -17.85 -27.74
N SER A 320 9.46 -16.84 -28.37
CA SER A 320 8.46 -16.00 -27.70
C SER A 320 7.21 -16.86 -27.45
N GLY A 321 7.25 -17.71 -26.42
CA GLY A 321 6.14 -18.62 -26.09
C GLY A 321 6.45 -19.75 -25.12
N SER A 322 7.70 -19.95 -24.68
CA SER A 322 7.96 -20.94 -23.62
C SER A 322 7.63 -20.38 -22.23
N ILE A 323 6.97 -21.22 -21.44
CA ILE A 323 6.52 -20.92 -20.07
C ILE A 323 7.65 -21.20 -19.06
N ASP A 324 8.73 -21.85 -19.51
CA ASP A 324 9.78 -22.34 -18.64
C ASP A 324 10.82 -21.26 -18.29
N LEU A 325 11.18 -21.24 -17.01
CA LEU A 325 12.06 -20.25 -16.42
C LEU A 325 13.47 -20.27 -17.03
N GLU A 326 13.99 -21.47 -17.29
CA GLU A 326 15.37 -21.72 -17.77
C GLU A 326 15.61 -21.14 -19.18
N ASP A 327 14.56 -20.95 -19.96
CA ASP A 327 14.64 -20.38 -21.29
C ASP A 327 14.83 -18.85 -21.28
N ILE A 328 14.45 -18.20 -20.17
CA ILE A 328 14.41 -16.74 -20.06
C ILE A 328 15.48 -16.22 -19.09
N TYR A 329 15.78 -16.97 -18.03
CA TYR A 329 16.62 -16.51 -16.93
C TYR A 329 17.86 -17.38 -16.69
N PHE A 330 18.99 -16.74 -16.39
CA PHE A 330 20.19 -17.40 -15.84
C PHE A 330 20.12 -17.42 -14.32
N THR A 331 19.77 -18.57 -13.74
CA THR A 331 19.55 -18.72 -12.29
C THR A 331 20.81 -19.09 -11.50
N ASP A 332 21.87 -19.56 -12.15
CA ASP A 332 23.12 -20.02 -11.49
C ASP A 332 23.79 -18.95 -10.60
N LEU A 333 23.63 -17.67 -10.96
CA LEU A 333 24.22 -16.53 -10.25
C LEU A 333 23.21 -15.75 -9.42
N SER A 334 22.03 -16.31 -9.19
CA SER A 334 20.97 -15.69 -8.41
C SER A 334 21.05 -16.11 -6.93
N PHE A 335 20.61 -15.20 -6.07
CA PHE A 335 20.10 -15.62 -4.76
C PHE A 335 18.71 -16.21 -4.99
N SER A 336 18.41 -17.38 -4.42
CA SER A 336 17.09 -17.99 -4.57
C SER A 336 16.56 -18.61 -3.29
N SER A 337 15.24 -18.84 -3.26
CA SER A 337 14.54 -19.47 -2.13
C SER A 337 14.93 -20.93 -1.90
N ASP A 338 15.43 -21.61 -2.93
CA ASP A 338 15.76 -23.04 -2.96
C ASP A 338 17.25 -23.33 -3.27
N GLY A 339 18.04 -22.29 -3.52
CA GLY A 339 19.43 -22.38 -3.96
C GLY A 339 20.46 -22.36 -2.83
N THR A 340 21.74 -22.35 -3.23
CA THR A 340 22.88 -22.27 -2.31
C THR A 340 23.10 -20.85 -1.79
N GLN A 341 22.90 -19.84 -2.62
CA GLN A 341 22.81 -18.43 -2.22
C GLN A 341 21.40 -18.17 -1.71
N ARG A 342 21.19 -18.26 -0.39
CA ARG A 342 19.83 -18.26 0.16
C ARG A 342 19.20 -16.88 0.17
N LEU A 343 17.97 -16.84 -0.34
CA LEU A 343 17.05 -15.72 -0.22
C LEU A 343 15.81 -16.16 0.55
N MET A 344 15.37 -15.36 1.52
CA MET A 344 14.12 -15.62 2.24
C MET A 344 13.34 -14.33 2.48
N ILE A 345 12.03 -14.49 2.66
CA ILE A 345 11.14 -13.41 3.09
C ILE A 345 11.23 -13.35 4.62
N ALA A 346 11.87 -12.33 5.15
CA ALA A 346 12.04 -12.15 6.59
C ALA A 346 10.75 -11.69 7.27
N GLY A 347 9.96 -10.88 6.56
CA GLY A 347 8.68 -10.40 7.05
C GLY A 347 7.92 -9.58 6.04
N VAL A 348 6.60 -9.63 6.12
CA VAL A 348 5.67 -8.97 5.21
C VAL A 348 4.68 -8.18 6.02
N ALA A 349 4.46 -6.91 5.65
CA ALA A 349 3.42 -6.10 6.27
C ALA A 349 2.03 -6.56 5.81
N LYS A 350 1.05 -6.54 6.71
CA LYS A 350 -0.30 -7.03 6.40
C LYS A 350 -1.00 -6.11 5.40
N SER A 351 -1.68 -6.69 4.41
CA SER A 351 -2.51 -5.94 3.47
C SER A 351 -3.69 -5.25 4.19
N PRO A 352 -4.08 -4.03 3.79
CA PRO A 352 -5.34 -3.44 4.23
C PRO A 352 -6.52 -4.33 3.84
N THR A 353 -7.39 -4.67 4.78
CA THR A 353 -8.58 -5.51 4.53
C THR A 353 -9.88 -4.72 4.60
N LYS A 354 -9.88 -3.54 5.23
CA LYS A 354 -11.08 -2.72 5.40
C LYS A 354 -11.34 -1.94 4.11
N THR A 355 -12.57 -1.94 3.60
CA THR A 355 -12.93 -1.29 2.33
C THR A 355 -12.55 0.19 2.28
N TRP A 356 -12.78 0.94 3.36
CA TRP A 356 -12.35 2.33 3.43
C TRP A 356 -10.83 2.52 3.32
N GLN A 357 -10.03 1.58 3.85
CA GLN A 357 -8.58 1.59 3.68
C GLN A 357 -8.20 1.27 2.24
N LEU A 358 -8.83 0.24 1.65
CA LEU A 358 -8.63 -0.12 0.24
C LEU A 358 -8.99 1.03 -0.72
N VAL A 359 -9.98 1.85 -0.37
CA VAL A 359 -10.37 3.01 -1.20
C VAL A 359 -9.47 4.22 -0.97
N LYS A 360 -9.20 4.59 0.29
CA LYS A 360 -8.42 5.81 0.60
C LYS A 360 -6.92 5.61 0.48
N SER A 361 -6.41 4.43 0.78
CA SER A 361 -4.98 4.11 0.83
C SER A 361 -4.74 2.61 0.58
N PRO A 362 -5.02 2.11 -0.64
CA PRO A 362 -4.91 0.68 -0.97
C PRO A 362 -3.49 0.12 -0.77
N LEU A 363 -2.48 0.96 -0.97
CA LEU A 363 -1.07 0.59 -0.86
C LEU A 363 -0.49 0.97 0.52
N LYS A 364 -1.35 1.29 1.49
CA LYS A 364 -0.94 1.47 2.87
C LYS A 364 -0.29 0.17 3.31
N ASP A 365 0.97 0.26 3.73
CA ASP A 365 1.76 -0.88 4.23
C ASP A 365 2.16 -1.91 3.16
N ASP A 366 2.23 -1.52 1.89
CA ASP A 366 2.72 -2.37 0.81
C ASP A 366 4.26 -2.45 0.76
N PHE A 367 4.83 -3.09 1.78
CA PHE A 367 6.27 -3.36 1.87
C PHE A 367 6.56 -4.74 2.45
N ALA A 368 7.74 -5.25 2.10
CA ALA A 368 8.28 -6.49 2.61
C ALA A 368 9.79 -6.36 2.87
N VAL A 369 10.28 -7.19 3.77
CA VAL A 369 11.69 -7.32 4.09
C VAL A 369 12.18 -8.68 3.63
N LEU A 370 13.21 -8.67 2.78
CA LEU A 370 13.94 -9.87 2.38
C LEU A 370 15.22 -9.99 3.21
N LYS A 371 15.74 -11.21 3.30
CA LYS A 371 17.03 -11.52 3.90
C LYS A 371 17.84 -12.41 2.98
N ILE A 372 19.07 -12.01 2.69
CA ILE A 372 20.09 -12.85 2.05
C ILE A 372 21.07 -13.36 3.09
N ASP A 373 21.69 -14.52 2.84
CA ASP A 373 22.67 -15.13 3.73
C ASP A 373 24.07 -14.48 3.64
N GLN A 374 24.46 -13.98 2.47
CA GLN A 374 25.76 -13.37 2.22
C GLN A 374 25.64 -12.13 1.35
N ILE A 375 26.26 -11.03 1.77
CA ILE A 375 26.31 -9.80 0.97
C ILE A 375 27.49 -9.88 -0.01
N PRO A 376 27.27 -9.69 -1.33
CA PRO A 376 28.36 -9.59 -2.28
C PRO A 376 29.39 -8.50 -1.94
N ALA A 377 30.66 -8.74 -2.25
CA ALA A 377 31.73 -7.79 -1.94
C ALA A 377 31.53 -6.45 -2.68
N GLY A 378 31.77 -5.34 -1.98
CA GLY A 378 31.71 -4.00 -2.55
C GLY A 378 30.34 -3.32 -2.53
N LEU A 379 29.28 -4.02 -2.09
CA LEU A 379 27.97 -3.41 -1.91
C LEU A 379 27.91 -2.51 -0.68
N LYS A 380 27.18 -1.40 -0.79
CA LYS A 380 27.01 -0.39 0.27
C LYS A 380 25.52 -0.25 0.59
N PRO A 381 25.10 -0.62 1.81
CA PRO A 381 23.72 -0.45 2.23
C PRO A 381 23.23 0.99 2.08
N LEU A 382 21.99 1.16 1.62
CA LEU A 382 21.37 2.47 1.48
C LEU A 382 20.93 3.00 2.84
N PRO A 383 21.33 4.21 3.24
CA PRO A 383 20.96 4.76 4.54
C PRO A 383 19.48 5.15 4.56
N LEU A 384 18.73 4.60 5.51
CA LEU A 384 17.32 4.94 5.72
C LEU A 384 17.17 6.22 6.57
N ASP A 385 16.15 7.03 6.31
CA ASP A 385 15.81 8.14 7.21
C ASP A 385 14.95 7.65 8.39
N LEU A 386 15.62 7.33 9.51
CA LEU A 386 15.01 6.67 10.67
C LEU A 386 13.95 7.51 11.41
N HIS A 387 13.95 8.82 11.22
CA HIS A 387 13.05 9.76 11.91
C HIS A 387 12.26 10.62 10.92
N MET A 388 12.06 10.11 9.70
CA MET A 388 11.37 10.85 8.65
C MET A 388 9.90 11.05 9.00
N ASP A 389 9.47 12.31 8.90
CA ASP A 389 8.08 12.73 8.96
C ASP A 389 7.64 13.17 7.56
N PRO A 390 6.75 12.42 6.89
CA PRO A 390 6.41 12.68 5.49
C PRO A 390 5.74 14.04 5.30
N LEU A 391 5.05 14.56 6.32
CA LEU A 391 4.38 15.86 6.26
C LEU A 391 5.37 17.03 6.30
N LYS A 392 6.61 16.80 6.75
CA LYS A 392 7.67 17.81 6.80
C LYS A 392 8.53 17.89 5.54
N ILE A 393 8.34 16.98 4.58
CA ILE A 393 9.08 17.02 3.31
C ILE A 393 8.58 18.23 2.50
N ALA A 394 9.49 19.14 2.15
CA ALA A 394 9.15 20.33 1.40
C ALA A 394 8.67 19.98 -0.02
N ARG A 395 7.64 20.69 -0.49
CA ARG A 395 7.20 20.61 -1.88
C ARG A 395 8.34 21.02 -2.82
N LEU A 396 8.41 20.39 -3.98
CA LEU A 396 9.46 20.53 -4.98
C LEU A 396 10.85 20.07 -4.51
N SER A 397 10.95 19.30 -3.42
CA SER A 397 12.21 18.66 -3.05
C SER A 397 12.63 17.67 -4.13
N PRO A 398 13.88 17.71 -4.63
CA PRO A 398 14.35 16.80 -5.66
C PRO A 398 14.62 15.41 -5.08
N VAL A 399 14.29 14.38 -5.86
CA VAL A 399 14.41 12.97 -5.50
C VAL A 399 14.86 12.15 -6.70
N ILE A 400 15.46 10.99 -6.44
CA ILE A 400 15.72 9.96 -7.44
C ILE A 400 15.10 8.63 -7.04
N ALA A 401 14.63 7.88 -8.02
CA ALA A 401 14.24 6.49 -7.90
C ALA A 401 15.28 5.61 -8.58
N LEU A 402 15.66 4.52 -7.92
CA LEU A 402 16.50 3.47 -8.51
C LEU A 402 15.65 2.21 -8.72
N GLY A 403 15.78 1.55 -9.87
CA GLY A 403 15.06 0.30 -10.13
C GLY A 403 15.18 -0.21 -11.56
N PHE A 404 14.27 -1.10 -11.94
CA PHE A 404 14.25 -1.78 -13.24
C PHE A 404 12.94 -1.49 -13.98
N PRO A 405 12.79 -0.31 -14.60
CA PRO A 405 11.55 0.05 -15.28
C PRO A 405 11.27 -0.93 -16.42
N LEU A 406 10.04 -1.43 -16.48
CA LEU A 406 9.55 -2.48 -17.36
C LEU A 406 10.25 -3.85 -17.17
N GLY A 407 10.90 -4.06 -16.03
CA GLY A 407 11.49 -5.33 -15.63
C GLY A 407 12.51 -5.87 -16.63
N SER A 408 12.40 -7.17 -16.93
CA SER A 408 13.26 -7.88 -17.88
C SER A 408 13.26 -7.31 -19.31
N GLN A 409 12.20 -6.60 -19.72
CA GLN A 409 12.00 -6.17 -21.11
C GLN A 409 13.03 -5.13 -21.57
N THR A 410 13.47 -4.27 -20.65
CA THR A 410 14.46 -3.20 -20.91
C THR A 410 15.89 -3.66 -20.66
N GLN A 411 16.08 -4.86 -20.13
CA GLN A 411 17.39 -5.38 -19.76
C GLN A 411 18.01 -6.15 -20.92
N ALA A 412 19.33 -5.99 -21.10
CA ALA A 412 20.08 -6.72 -22.11
C ALA A 412 20.36 -8.16 -21.64
N ALA A 413 21.63 -8.58 -21.57
CA ALA A 413 22.01 -9.84 -20.91
C ALA A 413 22.25 -9.67 -19.40
N THR A 414 22.66 -8.47 -18.99
CA THR A 414 23.00 -8.12 -17.61
C THR A 414 21.93 -7.23 -16.98
N VAL A 415 21.83 -7.32 -15.65
CA VAL A 415 21.00 -6.46 -14.81
C VAL A 415 21.66 -5.10 -14.69
N ASN A 416 20.96 -4.05 -15.10
CA ASN A 416 21.43 -2.65 -15.05
C ASN A 416 20.35 -1.80 -14.40
N VAL A 417 20.72 -1.10 -13.34
CA VAL A 417 19.81 -0.21 -12.60
C VAL A 417 19.58 1.06 -13.40
N SER A 418 18.32 1.47 -13.48
CA SER A 418 17.92 2.74 -14.07
C SER A 418 17.70 3.79 -12.97
N VAL A 419 17.98 5.04 -13.31
CA VAL A 419 17.80 6.21 -12.44
C VAL A 419 16.69 7.07 -13.01
N THR A 420 15.60 7.27 -12.27
CA THR A 420 14.56 8.23 -12.63
C THR A 420 14.61 9.41 -11.67
N GLN A 421 14.63 10.64 -12.21
CA GLN A 421 14.62 11.86 -11.40
C GLN A 421 13.19 12.42 -11.28
N GLY A 422 12.94 13.20 -10.23
CA GLY A 422 11.68 13.94 -10.06
C GLY A 422 11.69 14.78 -8.79
N HIS A 423 10.51 15.29 -8.44
CA HIS A 423 10.28 16.22 -7.33
C HIS A 423 9.02 15.85 -6.56
N VAL A 424 9.04 16.16 -5.26
CA VAL A 424 7.88 15.95 -4.39
C VAL A 424 6.76 16.94 -4.74
N ARG A 425 5.57 16.43 -5.08
CA ARG A 425 4.39 17.24 -5.42
C ARG A 425 3.46 17.44 -4.24
N ARG A 426 3.20 16.38 -3.48
CA ARG A 426 2.31 16.38 -2.32
C ARG A 426 2.69 15.26 -1.36
N THR A 427 2.48 15.49 -0.07
CA THR A 427 2.73 14.53 0.98
C THR A 427 1.47 14.29 1.80
N PHE A 428 1.31 13.06 2.24
CA PHE A 428 0.29 12.57 3.14
C PHE A 428 0.97 11.69 4.19
N GLU A 429 0.30 11.37 5.28
CA GLU A 429 0.88 10.52 6.34
C GLU A 429 1.38 9.17 5.82
N ASN A 430 0.65 8.55 4.88
CA ASN A 430 0.96 7.21 4.38
C ASN A 430 1.40 7.20 2.91
N MET A 431 1.67 8.36 2.30
CA MET A 431 1.94 8.43 0.86
C MET A 431 2.68 9.72 0.46
N ILE A 432 3.66 9.60 -0.43
CA ILE A 432 4.33 10.72 -1.08
C ILE A 432 4.05 10.64 -2.58
N GLN A 433 3.61 11.75 -3.17
CA GLN A 433 3.41 11.89 -4.61
C GLN A 433 4.58 12.65 -5.24
N VAL A 434 5.11 12.13 -6.34
CA VAL A 434 6.21 12.75 -7.09
C VAL A 434 5.88 12.87 -8.57
N ASP A 435 6.47 13.84 -9.25
CA ASP A 435 6.41 13.98 -10.71
C ASP A 435 7.59 13.25 -11.39
N SER A 436 7.69 11.96 -11.11
CA SER A 436 8.71 11.08 -11.70
C SER A 436 8.04 9.93 -12.43
N SER A 437 8.63 9.51 -13.56
CA SER A 437 8.18 8.34 -14.33
C SER A 437 8.49 7.04 -13.57
N ILE A 438 7.60 6.65 -12.68
CA ILE A 438 7.64 5.35 -12.00
C ILE A 438 6.83 4.36 -12.83
N HIS A 439 7.45 3.32 -13.39
CA HIS A 439 6.77 2.27 -14.16
C HIS A 439 6.78 0.93 -13.42
N SER A 440 5.98 -0.04 -13.91
CA SER A 440 6.07 -1.43 -13.46
C SER A 440 7.52 -1.91 -13.51
N GLY A 441 8.00 -2.55 -12.45
CA GLY A 441 9.41 -2.94 -12.30
C GLY A 441 10.26 -1.97 -11.46
N ASN A 442 9.87 -0.69 -11.32
CA ASN A 442 10.43 0.19 -10.29
C ASN A 442 9.84 -0.08 -8.90
N SER A 443 8.70 -0.78 -8.83
CA SER A 443 8.06 -1.14 -7.57
C SER A 443 9.02 -1.90 -6.66
N GLY A 444 9.07 -1.49 -5.40
CA GLY A 444 10.03 -1.95 -4.39
C GLY A 444 11.38 -1.21 -4.40
N GLY A 445 11.64 -0.33 -5.37
CA GLY A 445 12.89 0.44 -5.47
C GLY A 445 12.98 1.61 -4.48
N PRO A 446 14.19 2.04 -4.10
CA PRO A 446 14.38 3.13 -3.15
C PRO A 446 14.15 4.50 -3.78
N ILE A 447 13.54 5.41 -3.02
CA ILE A 447 13.49 6.84 -3.33
C ILE A 447 14.47 7.58 -2.43
N ILE A 448 15.46 8.22 -3.05
CA ILE A 448 16.57 8.89 -2.37
C ILE A 448 16.41 10.40 -2.52
N ASP A 449 16.58 11.13 -1.43
CA ASP A 449 16.57 12.60 -1.43
C ASP A 449 17.98 13.21 -1.59
N HIS A 450 18.05 14.54 -1.63
CA HIS A 450 19.32 15.28 -1.74
C HIS A 450 20.30 15.04 -0.57
N ARG A 451 19.86 14.46 0.55
CA ARG A 451 20.72 14.07 1.69
C ARG A 451 21.34 12.69 1.48
N GLY A 452 20.99 12.00 0.39
CA GLY A 452 21.43 10.65 0.09
C GLY A 452 20.72 9.59 0.94
N LYS A 453 19.61 9.94 1.60
CA LYS A 453 18.83 9.01 2.44
C LYS A 453 17.60 8.51 1.69
N VAL A 454 17.24 7.26 1.96
CA VAL A 454 15.98 6.69 1.49
C VAL A 454 14.83 7.28 2.30
N ILE A 455 13.90 7.96 1.61
CA ILE A 455 12.70 8.55 2.19
C ILE A 455 11.43 7.73 1.87
N GLY A 456 11.52 6.76 0.96
CA GLY A 456 10.41 5.87 0.68
C GLY A 456 10.71 4.75 -0.30
N ILE A 457 9.69 3.92 -0.54
CA ILE A 457 9.71 2.78 -1.44
C ILE A 457 8.77 3.10 -2.61
N ALA A 458 9.24 2.95 -3.85
CA ALA A 458 8.41 3.14 -5.04
C ALA A 458 7.33 2.05 -5.10
N LEU A 459 6.08 2.44 -5.35
CA LEU A 459 4.95 1.49 -5.42
C LEU A 459 4.44 1.28 -6.86
N GLY A 460 4.55 2.30 -7.70
CA GLY A 460 4.04 2.29 -9.08
C GLY A 460 3.46 3.65 -9.51
N VAL A 461 2.64 3.62 -10.56
CA VAL A 461 1.93 4.80 -11.11
C VAL A 461 0.66 5.06 -10.30
N ALA A 462 0.34 6.32 -10.02
CA ALA A 462 -0.97 6.69 -9.47
C ALA A 462 -2.09 6.25 -10.42
N VAL A 463 -3.16 5.64 -9.90
CA VAL A 463 -4.33 5.28 -10.70
C VAL A 463 -5.45 6.26 -10.40
N GLY A 464 -5.87 7.04 -11.39
CA GLY A 464 -7.09 7.82 -11.34
C GLY A 464 -8.29 6.89 -11.37
N ARG A 465 -9.17 6.98 -10.37
CA ARG A 465 -10.45 6.25 -10.36
C ARG A 465 -11.56 7.24 -10.70
N ALA A 466 -12.11 7.15 -11.90
CA ALA A 466 -13.32 7.90 -12.23
C ALA A 466 -14.52 7.21 -11.57
N ILE A 467 -15.19 7.92 -10.65
CA ILE A 467 -16.40 7.40 -10.00
C ILE A 467 -17.58 7.59 -10.97
N GLY A 468 -17.99 6.47 -11.59
CA GLY A 468 -19.16 6.35 -12.43
C GLY A 468 -19.83 4.98 -12.24
N PRO A 469 -20.94 4.66 -12.92
CA PRO A 469 -21.60 3.35 -12.83
C PRO A 469 -20.69 2.18 -13.23
N ILE A 470 -19.60 2.45 -13.96
CA ILE A 470 -18.48 1.53 -14.17
C ILE A 470 -17.22 2.28 -13.68
N PRO A 471 -16.53 1.79 -12.62
CA PRO A 471 -15.29 2.41 -12.18
C PRO A 471 -14.21 2.19 -13.24
N VAL A 472 -13.75 3.26 -13.88
CA VAL A 472 -12.62 3.22 -14.81
C VAL A 472 -11.37 3.63 -14.04
N THR A 473 -10.39 2.73 -14.00
CA THR A 473 -9.05 2.96 -13.47
C THR A 473 -8.13 3.41 -14.60
N THR A 474 -7.75 4.69 -14.62
CA THR A 474 -6.79 5.25 -15.58
C THR A 474 -5.43 5.48 -14.91
N PRO A 475 -4.34 4.87 -15.39
CA PRO A 475 -3.00 5.23 -14.92
C PRO A 475 -2.71 6.71 -15.19
N LEU A 476 -2.28 7.43 -14.16
CA LEU A 476 -1.74 8.79 -14.24
C LEU A 476 -0.22 8.67 -14.36
N SER A 477 0.26 8.30 -15.56
CA SER A 477 1.65 7.95 -15.88
C SER A 477 2.72 8.97 -15.46
N ASP A 478 2.32 10.22 -15.21
CA ASP A 478 3.21 11.33 -14.83
C ASP A 478 3.31 11.55 -13.30
N ILE A 479 2.57 10.77 -12.50
CA ILE A 479 2.58 10.87 -11.03
C ILE A 479 2.96 9.53 -10.41
N GLY A 480 4.15 9.49 -9.83
CA GLY A 480 4.66 8.36 -9.07
C GLY A 480 4.13 8.34 -7.64
N MET A 481 3.82 7.14 -7.14
CA MET A 481 3.37 6.89 -5.78
C MET A 481 4.49 6.24 -4.97
N ILE A 482 4.75 6.79 -3.79
CA ILE A 482 5.83 6.36 -2.91
C ILE A 482 5.26 6.09 -1.52
N LEU A 483 5.63 4.95 -0.96
CA LEU A 483 5.37 4.62 0.43
C LEU A 483 6.44 5.27 1.33
N PRO A 484 6.07 6.09 2.33
CA PRO A 484 7.01 6.62 3.32
C PRO A 484 7.82 5.50 4.00
N ILE A 485 9.12 5.72 4.19
CA ILE A 485 10.02 4.69 4.76
C ILE A 485 9.75 4.38 6.25
N THR A 486 9.01 5.24 6.94
CA THR A 486 8.86 5.26 8.40
C THR A 486 8.43 3.93 8.99
N LYS A 487 7.41 3.28 8.40
CA LYS A 487 6.91 1.98 8.90
C LYS A 487 7.87 0.83 8.58
N ALA A 488 8.50 0.85 7.41
CA ALA A 488 9.50 -0.14 7.03
C ALA A 488 10.73 -0.11 7.95
N VAL A 489 11.16 1.09 8.37
CA VAL A 489 12.23 1.26 9.38
C VAL A 489 11.85 0.59 10.70
N HIS A 490 10.65 0.88 11.22
CA HIS A 490 10.17 0.28 12.46
C HIS A 490 10.15 -1.25 12.37
N PHE A 491 9.59 -1.77 11.28
CA PHE A 491 9.45 -3.19 11.01
C PHE A 491 10.81 -3.92 10.92
N ILE A 492 11.81 -3.32 10.28
CA ILE A 492 13.19 -3.85 10.31
C ILE A 492 13.76 -3.82 11.72
N GLY A 493 13.54 -2.75 12.47
CA GLY A 493 13.98 -2.65 13.87
C GLY A 493 13.44 -3.80 14.72
N GLU A 494 12.16 -4.15 14.55
CA GLU A 494 11.52 -5.28 15.23
C GLU A 494 12.11 -6.64 14.81
N LEU A 495 12.34 -6.85 13.51
CA LEU A 495 13.01 -8.06 13.01
C LEU A 495 14.41 -8.21 13.61
N LYS A 496 15.18 -7.12 13.67
CA LYS A 496 16.53 -7.10 14.26
C LYS A 496 16.52 -7.30 15.78
N ALA A 497 15.44 -6.90 16.44
CA ALA A 497 15.21 -7.21 17.86
C ALA A 497 14.79 -8.67 18.10
N GLY A 498 14.69 -9.49 17.05
CA GLY A 498 14.32 -10.91 17.13
C GLY A 498 12.81 -11.15 17.14
N GLN A 499 11.99 -10.14 16.82
CA GLN A 499 10.56 -10.33 16.69
C GLN A 499 10.23 -11.04 15.37
N THR A 500 9.51 -12.16 15.45
CA THR A 500 9.09 -12.90 14.26
C THR A 500 7.97 -12.17 13.53
N LYS A 501 8.09 -12.04 12.21
CA LYS A 501 7.05 -11.49 11.33
C LYS A 501 6.47 -12.59 10.44
N TRP A 502 5.28 -12.35 9.88
CA TRP A 502 4.70 -13.28 8.92
C TRP A 502 5.48 -13.21 7.62
N ASN A 503 5.78 -14.36 7.02
CA ASN A 503 6.56 -14.46 5.78
C ASN A 503 5.69 -14.30 4.52
N GLY A 504 4.38 -14.05 4.66
CA GLY A 504 3.45 -13.87 3.55
C GLY A 504 3.07 -15.14 2.80
N VAL A 505 3.59 -16.31 3.18
CA VAL A 505 3.33 -17.58 2.48
C VAL A 505 1.96 -18.13 2.89
N LEU A 506 1.13 -18.47 1.89
CA LEU A 506 -0.20 -19.03 2.11
C LEU A 506 -0.13 -20.54 2.35
N ASP A 507 -0.63 -21.00 3.49
CA ASP A 507 -0.83 -22.42 3.77
C ASP A 507 -2.26 -22.84 3.45
N LEU A 508 -2.49 -23.32 2.23
CA LEU A 508 -3.82 -23.74 1.79
C LEU A 508 -4.36 -24.98 2.53
N SER A 509 -3.53 -25.65 3.33
CA SER A 509 -3.88 -26.81 4.15
C SER A 509 -4.18 -26.47 5.62
N ILE A 510 -4.16 -25.18 5.99
CA ILE A 510 -4.30 -24.70 7.37
C ILE A 510 -5.57 -25.24 8.06
N ASP A 511 -6.71 -25.25 7.38
CA ASP A 511 -7.99 -25.73 7.95
C ASP A 511 -7.90 -27.21 8.37
N ALA A 512 -7.23 -28.04 7.56
CA ALA A 512 -7.04 -29.45 7.86
C ALA A 512 -6.03 -29.68 9.00
N LYS A 513 -5.01 -28.82 9.12
CA LYS A 513 -4.06 -28.84 10.24
C LYS A 513 -4.75 -28.45 11.55
N LEU A 514 -5.47 -27.33 11.55
CA LEU A 514 -6.21 -26.85 12.71
C LEU A 514 -7.26 -27.86 13.16
N LYS A 515 -7.96 -28.52 12.23
CA LYS A 515 -8.91 -29.58 12.57
C LYS A 515 -8.25 -30.77 13.29
N ARG A 516 -7.09 -31.25 12.81
CA ARG A 516 -6.35 -32.33 13.48
C ARG A 516 -5.95 -31.95 14.91
N ILE A 517 -5.50 -30.70 15.09
CA ILE A 517 -5.12 -30.15 16.39
C ILE A 517 -6.33 -30.07 17.33
N THR A 518 -7.45 -29.50 16.87
CA THR A 518 -8.65 -29.35 17.69
C THR A 518 -9.33 -30.68 17.99
N ASP A 519 -9.25 -31.68 17.09
CA ASP A 519 -9.73 -33.04 17.32
C ASP A 519 -8.97 -33.72 18.49
N ALA A 520 -7.64 -33.55 18.56
CA ALA A 520 -6.82 -34.05 19.68
C ALA A 520 -7.12 -33.29 20.99
N ALA A 521 -7.24 -31.96 20.91
CA ALA A 521 -7.57 -31.11 22.06
C ALA A 521 -8.96 -31.47 22.64
N ARG A 522 -9.93 -31.83 21.79
CA ARG A 522 -11.29 -32.24 22.21
C ARG A 522 -11.30 -33.49 23.08
N GLN A 523 -10.34 -34.38 22.90
CA GLN A 523 -10.16 -35.57 23.74
C GLN A 523 -9.52 -35.24 25.10
N GLY A 524 -9.24 -33.95 25.38
CA GLY A 524 -8.57 -33.51 26.59
C GLY A 524 -7.09 -33.84 26.62
N LYS A 525 -6.50 -34.19 25.48
CA LYS A 525 -5.08 -34.58 25.34
C LYS A 525 -4.25 -33.36 24.95
N TRP A 526 -4.14 -32.40 25.87
CA TRP A 526 -3.49 -31.11 25.62
C TRP A 526 -2.04 -31.27 25.16
N THR A 527 -1.28 -32.14 25.82
CA THR A 527 0.13 -32.39 25.47
C THR A 527 0.29 -33.00 24.08
N GLU A 528 -0.63 -33.87 23.64
CA GLU A 528 -0.63 -34.45 22.28
C GLU A 528 -0.98 -33.38 21.25
N ALA A 529 -2.04 -32.60 21.50
CA ALA A 529 -2.47 -31.51 20.62
C ALA A 529 -1.37 -30.45 20.45
N LYS A 530 -0.71 -30.08 21.55
CA LYS A 530 0.45 -29.17 21.57
C LYS A 530 1.61 -29.74 20.74
N ALA A 531 1.98 -31.00 20.95
CA ALA A 531 3.06 -31.62 20.17
C ALA A 531 2.76 -31.69 18.66
N ILE A 532 1.48 -31.84 18.27
CA ILE A 532 1.06 -31.74 16.86
C ILE A 532 1.25 -30.30 16.36
N ALA A 533 0.80 -29.30 17.12
CA ALA A 533 0.91 -27.89 16.75
C ALA A 533 2.38 -27.43 16.64
N ASP A 534 3.22 -27.75 17.64
CA ASP A 534 4.67 -27.53 17.67
C ASP A 534 5.34 -28.07 16.40
N LYS A 535 4.96 -29.28 15.98
CA LYS A 535 5.51 -29.92 14.78
C LYS A 535 5.07 -29.21 13.50
N GLU A 536 3.81 -28.82 13.40
CA GLU A 536 3.29 -28.12 12.21
C GLU A 536 3.91 -26.71 12.08
N LEU A 537 4.21 -26.03 13.19
CA LEU A 537 4.88 -24.72 13.21
C LEU A 537 6.32 -24.75 12.67
N GLN A 538 7.00 -25.90 12.72
CA GLN A 538 8.32 -26.06 12.10
C GLN A 538 8.28 -25.92 10.57
N HIS A 539 7.09 -26.10 9.97
CA HIS A 539 6.90 -26.10 8.52
C HIS A 539 6.01 -24.95 8.02
N SER A 540 5.20 -24.35 8.88
CA SER A 540 4.27 -23.28 8.53
C SER A 540 4.22 -22.20 9.61
N LEU A 541 4.53 -20.97 9.24
CA LEU A 541 4.41 -19.79 10.11
C LEU A 541 3.09 -19.06 9.88
N ASP A 542 2.03 -19.78 9.55
CA ASP A 542 0.70 -19.21 9.39
C ASP A 542 0.21 -18.60 10.72
N PRO A 543 -0.26 -17.34 10.74
CA PRO A 543 -0.71 -16.67 11.96
C PRO A 543 -1.82 -17.43 12.71
N ALA A 544 -2.71 -18.14 12.00
CA ALA A 544 -3.77 -18.92 12.63
C ALA A 544 -3.20 -20.13 13.40
N LEU A 545 -2.14 -20.75 12.87
CA LEU A 545 -1.44 -21.86 13.54
C LEU A 545 -0.67 -21.37 14.77
N VAL A 546 0.01 -20.23 14.68
CA VAL A 546 0.69 -19.60 15.83
C VAL A 546 -0.30 -19.28 16.95
N MET A 547 -1.46 -18.73 16.59
CA MET A 547 -2.51 -18.45 17.57
C MET A 547 -3.03 -19.74 18.22
N ALA A 548 -3.29 -20.77 17.42
CA ALA A 548 -3.76 -22.08 17.90
C ALA A 548 -2.78 -22.71 18.89
N ASP A 549 -1.49 -22.69 18.56
CA ASP A 549 -0.45 -23.23 19.43
C ASP A 549 -0.33 -22.44 20.73
N GLY A 550 -0.38 -21.10 20.66
CA GLY A 550 -0.41 -20.24 21.85
C GLY A 550 -1.57 -20.57 22.78
N MET A 551 -2.76 -20.86 22.23
CA MET A 551 -3.91 -21.32 23.02
C MET A 551 -3.67 -22.67 23.69
N LEU A 552 -3.01 -23.62 23.01
CA LEU A 552 -2.70 -24.93 23.58
C LEU A 552 -1.67 -24.86 24.69
N HIS A 553 -0.60 -24.08 24.51
CA HIS A 553 0.37 -23.82 25.56
C HIS A 553 -0.30 -23.20 26.79
N PHE A 554 -1.23 -22.25 26.59
CA PHE A 554 -2.00 -21.67 27.68
C PHE A 554 -2.88 -22.72 28.39
N CYS A 555 -3.61 -23.55 27.63
CA CYS A 555 -4.44 -24.65 28.17
C CYS A 555 -3.63 -25.72 28.94
N ASP A 556 -2.40 -26.01 28.50
CA ASP A 556 -1.48 -26.96 29.15
C ASP A 556 -0.82 -26.36 30.41
N GLY A 557 -0.99 -25.06 30.66
CA GLY A 557 -0.39 -24.34 31.78
C GLY A 557 1.02 -23.80 31.52
N ASP A 558 1.54 -23.94 30.31
CA ASP A 558 2.81 -23.35 29.89
C ASP A 558 2.64 -21.86 29.52
N SER A 559 2.67 -21.02 30.55
CA SER A 559 2.54 -19.58 30.37
C SER A 559 3.72 -18.97 29.60
N HIS A 560 4.92 -19.55 29.68
CA HIS A 560 6.09 -19.01 28.99
C HIS A 560 6.00 -19.24 27.47
N GLY A 561 5.66 -20.45 27.06
CA GLY A 561 5.38 -20.78 25.66
C GLY A 561 4.21 -19.96 25.10
N ALA A 562 3.12 -19.84 25.87
CA ALA A 562 1.96 -19.04 25.48
C ALA A 562 2.31 -17.56 25.25
N VAL A 563 3.05 -16.92 26.17
CA VAL A 563 3.48 -15.51 26.02
C VAL A 563 4.33 -15.32 24.77
N LYS A 564 5.27 -16.24 24.51
CA LYS A 564 6.12 -16.22 23.32
C LYS A 564 5.28 -16.26 22.04
N LEU A 565 4.35 -17.21 21.96
CA LEU A 565 3.51 -17.43 20.77
C LEU A 565 2.49 -16.30 20.56
N PHE A 566 1.85 -15.78 21.62
CA PHE A 566 0.94 -14.65 21.46
C PHE A 566 1.68 -13.36 21.11
N SER A 567 2.88 -13.14 21.65
CA SER A 567 3.73 -12.00 21.25
C SER A 567 4.18 -12.12 19.80
N GLN A 568 4.49 -13.34 19.35
CA GLN A 568 4.74 -13.64 17.94
C GLN A 568 3.49 -13.36 17.08
N ALA A 569 2.29 -13.77 17.50
CA ALA A 569 1.05 -13.48 16.78
C ALA A 569 0.76 -11.97 16.66
N VAL A 570 1.03 -11.19 17.72
CA VAL A 570 0.91 -9.71 17.68
C VAL A 570 1.98 -9.09 16.79
N SER A 571 3.20 -9.62 16.81
CA SER A 571 4.26 -9.17 15.90
C SER A 571 3.93 -9.45 14.42
N MET A 572 3.28 -10.57 14.14
CA MET A 572 2.78 -10.91 12.79
C MET A 572 1.60 -10.04 12.35
N ASP A 573 0.72 -9.68 13.28
CA ASP A 573 -0.47 -8.85 13.04
C ASP A 573 -0.74 -7.93 14.24
N GLU A 574 -0.33 -6.66 14.10
CA GLU A 574 -0.51 -5.65 15.15
C GLU A 574 -1.98 -5.40 15.49
N GLU A 575 -2.92 -5.73 14.60
CA GLU A 575 -4.37 -5.62 14.85
C GLU A 575 -4.97 -6.88 15.54
N ASN A 576 -4.15 -7.87 15.92
CA ASN A 576 -4.62 -9.09 16.58
C ASN A 576 -4.95 -8.86 18.07
N ASP A 577 -6.10 -8.25 18.32
CA ASP A 577 -6.55 -7.92 19.68
C ASP A 577 -6.86 -9.16 20.54
N LYS A 578 -7.16 -10.31 19.92
CA LYS A 578 -7.33 -11.58 20.66
C LYS A 578 -6.01 -12.05 21.28
N ALA A 579 -4.90 -11.97 20.55
CA ALA A 579 -3.59 -12.31 21.10
C ALA A 579 -3.17 -11.33 22.22
N LYS A 580 -3.44 -10.03 22.04
CA LYS A 580 -3.24 -9.02 23.09
C LYS A 580 -4.09 -9.29 24.34
N LEU A 581 -5.36 -9.70 24.17
CA LEU A 581 -6.23 -10.11 25.27
C LEU A 581 -5.63 -11.29 26.04
N MET A 582 -5.13 -12.32 25.34
CA MET A 582 -4.53 -13.47 26.01
C MET A 582 -3.27 -13.09 26.78
N LEU A 583 -2.39 -12.24 26.21
CA LEU A 583 -1.24 -11.68 26.95
C LEU A 583 -1.70 -10.90 28.19
N PHE A 584 -2.74 -10.09 28.06
CA PHE A 584 -3.33 -9.36 29.18
C PHE A 584 -3.89 -10.30 30.26
N ILE A 585 -4.60 -11.37 29.88
CA ILE A 585 -5.12 -12.37 30.82
C ILE A 585 -3.98 -13.07 31.56
N ILE A 586 -2.88 -13.43 30.88
CA ILE A 586 -1.71 -14.04 31.51
C ILE A 586 -1.10 -13.09 32.57
N ASP A 587 -0.86 -11.82 32.21
CA ASP A 587 -0.37 -10.82 33.15
C ASP A 587 -1.36 -10.57 34.31
N TRP A 588 -2.65 -10.56 34.01
CA TRP A 588 -3.68 -10.40 35.03
C TRP A 588 -3.71 -11.58 36.01
N LEU A 589 -3.60 -12.81 35.52
CA LEU A 589 -3.49 -14.01 36.37
C LEU A 589 -2.24 -13.95 37.26
N ALA A 590 -1.13 -13.43 36.74
CA ALA A 590 0.12 -13.23 37.48
C ALA A 590 0.12 -12.00 38.43
N GLY A 591 -0.90 -11.14 38.36
CA GLY A 591 -0.98 -9.90 39.16
C GLY A 591 -0.12 -8.75 38.62
N THR A 592 0.30 -8.80 37.35
CA THR A 592 1.17 -7.84 36.67
C THR A 592 0.48 -7.04 35.56
N SER A 593 -0.85 -7.08 35.43
CA SER A 593 -1.60 -6.42 34.34
C SER A 593 -1.31 -4.93 34.17
N HIS A 594 -1.00 -4.20 35.24
CA HIS A 594 -0.61 -2.78 35.19
C HIS A 594 0.66 -2.51 34.38
N LYS A 595 1.52 -3.51 34.18
CA LYS A 595 2.74 -3.43 33.37
C LYS A 595 2.51 -3.85 31.91
N ASN A 596 1.34 -4.39 31.58
CA ASN A 596 1.04 -4.86 30.24
C ASN A 596 1.02 -3.67 29.27
N ILE A 597 1.84 -3.74 28.22
CA ILE A 597 2.02 -2.66 27.25
C ILE A 597 0.75 -2.38 26.41
N TYR A 598 -0.14 -3.37 26.27
CA TYR A 598 -1.38 -3.26 25.49
C TYR A 598 -2.58 -2.79 26.32
N ARG A 599 -2.46 -2.67 27.66
CA ARG A 599 -3.57 -2.32 28.56
C ARG A 599 -4.34 -1.09 28.08
N ARG A 600 -3.64 0.01 27.75
CA ARG A 600 -4.31 1.26 27.30
C ARG A 600 -5.03 1.07 25.97
N GLN A 601 -4.42 0.36 25.02
CA GLN A 601 -5.01 0.12 23.71
C GLN A 601 -6.29 -0.73 23.84
N LEU A 602 -6.24 -1.81 24.62
CA LEU A 602 -7.39 -2.69 24.83
C LEU A 602 -8.54 -1.99 25.55
N MET A 603 -8.24 -1.17 26.57
CA MET A 603 -9.25 -0.39 27.29
C MET A 603 -9.95 0.65 26.42
N ALA A 604 -9.26 1.15 25.38
CA ALA A 604 -9.78 2.11 24.42
C ALA A 604 -10.64 1.47 23.32
N LEU A 605 -10.70 0.14 23.21
CA LEU A 605 -11.60 -0.53 22.27
C LEU A 605 -13.05 -0.30 22.72
N ASP A 606 -13.81 0.40 21.89
CA ASP A 606 -15.21 0.74 22.08
C ASP A 606 -16.03 0.34 20.83
N TRP A 607 -17.27 0.80 20.75
CA TRP A 607 -18.22 0.48 19.67
C TRP A 607 -17.72 0.79 18.25
N ARG A 608 -16.66 1.59 18.10
CA ARG A 608 -16.02 1.88 16.82
C ARG A 608 -15.14 0.73 16.32
N SER A 609 -14.64 -0.08 17.24
CA SER A 609 -13.82 -1.25 16.91
C SER A 609 -14.67 -2.50 16.71
N GLN A 610 -14.29 -3.33 15.73
CA GLN A 610 -14.82 -4.70 15.62
C GLN A 610 -14.43 -5.58 16.82
N SER A 611 -13.39 -5.20 17.55
CA SER A 611 -12.92 -5.87 18.78
C SER A 611 -13.49 -5.23 20.06
N GLU A 612 -14.58 -4.46 19.99
CA GLU A 612 -15.21 -3.81 21.15
C GLU A 612 -15.36 -4.76 22.34
N PHE A 613 -15.87 -5.97 22.09
CA PHE A 613 -16.10 -6.96 23.13
C PHE A 613 -14.81 -7.37 23.86
N VAL A 614 -13.67 -7.42 23.16
CA VAL A 614 -12.37 -7.65 23.80
C VAL A 614 -12.04 -6.55 24.81
N GLY A 615 -12.27 -5.29 24.44
CA GLY A 615 -12.11 -4.15 25.37
C GLY A 615 -13.04 -4.25 26.57
N TYR A 616 -14.28 -4.69 26.37
CA TYR A 616 -15.22 -4.94 27.46
C TYR A 616 -14.74 -6.03 28.43
N LEU A 617 -14.16 -7.13 27.94
CA LEU A 617 -13.58 -8.17 28.81
C LEU A 617 -12.43 -7.64 29.66
N VAL A 618 -11.59 -6.76 29.10
CA VAL A 618 -10.49 -6.12 29.86
C VAL A 618 -11.03 -5.19 30.95
N LYS A 619 -12.08 -4.41 30.67
CA LYS A 619 -12.76 -3.56 31.66
C LYS A 619 -13.33 -4.38 32.84
N ILE A 620 -13.86 -5.57 32.57
CA ILE A 620 -14.32 -6.50 33.63
C ILE A 620 -13.13 -6.99 34.48
N LEU A 621 -12.05 -7.43 33.86
CA LEU A 621 -10.85 -7.92 34.56
C LEU A 621 -10.19 -6.83 35.43
N GLU A 622 -10.24 -5.57 34.99
CA GLU A 622 -9.74 -4.40 35.73
C GLU A 622 -10.72 -3.88 36.79
N GLY A 623 -11.94 -4.44 36.87
CA GLY A 623 -12.93 -4.08 37.88
C GLY A 623 -13.70 -2.78 37.60
N GLU A 624 -13.68 -2.26 36.37
CA GLU A 624 -14.52 -1.12 35.96
C GLU A 624 -15.99 -1.52 35.75
N VAL A 625 -16.25 -2.82 35.58
CA VAL A 625 -17.58 -3.40 35.45
C VAL A 625 -17.76 -4.45 36.54
N ASP A 626 -18.82 -4.32 37.33
CA ASP A 626 -19.15 -5.30 38.36
C ASP A 626 -19.61 -6.64 37.73
N GLU A 627 -19.49 -7.72 38.50
CA GLU A 627 -19.73 -9.08 37.97
C GLU A 627 -21.19 -9.34 37.55
N GLU A 628 -22.17 -8.69 38.18
CA GLU A 628 -23.58 -8.84 37.81
C GLU A 628 -23.85 -8.18 36.46
N SER A 629 -23.38 -6.94 36.29
CA SER A 629 -23.41 -6.23 35.01
C SER A 629 -22.66 -7.01 33.94
N ALA A 630 -21.47 -7.56 34.26
CA ALA A 630 -20.65 -8.35 33.34
C ALA A 630 -21.40 -9.57 32.81
N LEU A 631 -22.00 -10.39 33.66
CA LEU A 631 -22.73 -11.60 33.23
C LEU A 631 -23.97 -11.29 32.39
N SER A 632 -24.54 -10.11 32.54
CA SER A 632 -25.63 -9.63 31.68
C SER A 632 -25.14 -8.95 30.39
N GLY A 633 -23.85 -8.71 30.21
CA GLY A 633 -23.28 -7.90 29.13
C GLY A 633 -23.26 -8.51 27.72
N GLY A 634 -23.71 -9.76 27.55
CA GLY A 634 -23.51 -10.55 26.32
C GLY A 634 -24.75 -10.69 25.43
N TYR A 635 -24.58 -10.49 24.13
CA TYR A 635 -25.63 -10.55 23.10
C TYR A 635 -25.70 -11.87 22.35
N THR A 636 -24.60 -12.61 22.28
CA THR A 636 -24.53 -13.92 21.62
C THR A 636 -24.17 -15.03 22.60
N GLU A 637 -24.35 -16.30 22.22
CA GLU A 637 -23.87 -17.43 23.04
C GLU A 637 -22.35 -17.39 23.25
N SER A 638 -21.58 -17.00 22.23
CA SER A 638 -20.12 -16.87 22.32
C SER A 638 -19.71 -15.77 23.31
N GLU A 639 -20.32 -14.59 23.24
CA GLU A 639 -20.06 -13.52 24.21
C GLU A 639 -20.44 -13.94 25.63
N LYS A 640 -21.61 -14.56 25.81
CA LYS A 640 -22.03 -15.08 27.12
C LYS A 640 -21.04 -16.12 27.64
N SER A 641 -20.52 -17.00 26.79
CA SER A 641 -19.50 -17.98 27.18
C SER A 641 -18.23 -17.27 27.69
N TRP A 642 -17.75 -16.23 26.99
CA TRP A 642 -16.57 -15.46 27.40
C TRP A 642 -16.79 -14.78 28.75
N LEU A 643 -17.97 -14.20 28.97
CA LEU A 643 -18.30 -13.55 30.24
C LEU A 643 -18.32 -14.54 31.40
N HIS A 644 -18.89 -15.73 31.19
CA HIS A 644 -18.84 -16.79 32.20
C HIS A 644 -17.41 -17.29 32.46
N TYR A 645 -16.58 -17.39 31.42
CA TYR A 645 -15.17 -17.76 31.55
C TYR A 645 -14.40 -16.72 32.36
N ILE A 646 -14.47 -15.44 32.00
CA ILE A 646 -13.78 -14.34 32.69
C ILE A 646 -14.24 -14.21 34.14
N THR A 647 -15.55 -14.21 34.41
CA THR A 647 -16.07 -14.15 35.79
C THR A 647 -15.68 -15.43 36.57
N GLY A 648 -15.64 -16.58 35.90
CA GLY A 648 -15.13 -17.83 36.47
C GLY A 648 -13.66 -17.74 36.92
N LEU A 649 -12.81 -17.10 36.10
CA LEU A 649 -11.40 -16.80 36.45
C LEU A 649 -11.29 -15.85 37.64
N ILE A 650 -12.13 -14.81 37.69
CA ILE A 650 -12.20 -13.87 38.82
C ILE A 650 -12.53 -14.60 40.11
N ARG A 651 -13.57 -15.45 40.11
CA ARG A 651 -13.97 -16.26 41.28
C ARG A 651 -12.89 -17.26 41.70
N ALA A 652 -12.23 -17.90 40.73
CA ALA A 652 -11.10 -18.79 41.00
C ALA A 652 -9.97 -18.05 41.74
N LYS A 653 -9.60 -16.85 41.25
CA LYS A 653 -8.56 -16.02 41.85
C LYS A 653 -8.92 -15.51 43.25
N GLN A 654 -10.21 -15.30 43.53
CA GLN A 654 -10.73 -14.97 44.87
C GLN A 654 -10.81 -16.19 45.81
N GLY A 655 -10.53 -17.42 45.33
CA GLY A 655 -10.60 -18.65 46.12
C GLY A 655 -12.01 -19.27 46.22
N VAL A 656 -13.00 -18.73 45.49
CA VAL A 656 -14.38 -19.21 45.50
C VAL A 656 -14.57 -20.30 44.42
N LEU A 657 -14.00 -21.48 44.67
CA LEU A 657 -13.89 -22.56 43.67
C LEU A 657 -15.25 -23.12 43.22
N GLY A 658 -16.25 -23.16 44.10
CA GLY A 658 -17.59 -23.70 43.76
C GLY A 658 -18.34 -22.84 42.74
N ASP A 659 -18.31 -21.53 42.92
CA ASP A 659 -18.93 -20.58 41.99
C ASP A 659 -18.15 -20.54 40.68
N SER A 660 -16.82 -20.56 40.75
CA SER A 660 -15.95 -20.67 39.57
C SER A 660 -16.28 -21.90 38.73
N GLU A 661 -16.38 -23.09 39.34
CA GLU A 661 -16.74 -24.32 38.62
C GLU A 661 -18.11 -24.19 37.94
N THR A 662 -19.09 -23.60 38.63
CA THR A 662 -20.44 -23.41 38.09
C THR A 662 -20.44 -22.48 36.86
N LEU A 663 -19.69 -21.39 36.92
CA LEU A 663 -19.54 -20.45 35.80
C LEU A 663 -18.79 -21.10 34.63
N LEU A 664 -17.69 -21.81 34.89
CA LEU A 664 -16.92 -22.49 33.85
C LEU A 664 -17.73 -23.61 33.17
N LYS A 665 -18.55 -24.36 33.92
CA LYS A 665 -19.51 -25.32 33.34
C LYS A 665 -20.47 -24.64 32.35
N LYS A 666 -21.00 -23.46 32.69
CA LYS A 666 -21.83 -22.67 31.77
C LYS A 666 -21.04 -22.17 30.56
N ALA A 667 -19.80 -21.70 30.74
CA ALA A 667 -18.94 -21.28 29.65
C ALA A 667 -18.71 -22.42 28.63
N VAL A 668 -18.36 -23.62 29.11
CA VAL A 668 -18.18 -24.82 28.28
C VAL A 668 -19.44 -25.18 27.49
N LEU A 669 -20.63 -25.13 28.11
CA LEU A 669 -21.89 -25.46 27.43
C LEU A 669 -22.30 -24.38 26.41
N LEU A 670 -21.95 -23.11 26.66
CA LEU A 670 -22.26 -21.98 25.78
C LEU A 670 -21.30 -21.82 24.61
N ALA A 671 -20.05 -22.27 24.73
CA ALA A 671 -19.06 -22.17 23.64
C ALA A 671 -19.50 -22.97 22.39
N ASP A 672 -19.03 -22.55 21.21
CA ASP A 672 -19.10 -23.37 20.00
C ASP A 672 -18.04 -24.49 20.08
N VAL A 673 -18.30 -25.60 19.40
CA VAL A 673 -17.52 -26.85 19.44
C VAL A 673 -16.09 -26.69 18.92
N ASP A 674 -15.88 -25.75 18.00
CA ASP A 674 -14.55 -25.47 17.41
C ASP A 674 -13.99 -24.08 17.81
N ASP A 675 -14.64 -23.38 18.73
CA ASP A 675 -14.12 -22.11 19.26
C ASP A 675 -13.02 -22.38 20.29
N TRP A 676 -11.92 -21.64 20.23
CA TRP A 676 -10.83 -21.73 21.21
C TRP A 676 -11.30 -21.53 22.64
N LEU A 677 -12.37 -20.74 22.85
CA LEU A 677 -12.96 -20.55 24.17
C LEU A 677 -13.47 -21.84 24.81
N PHE A 678 -13.97 -22.80 24.02
CA PHE A 678 -14.39 -24.10 24.54
C PHE A 678 -13.21 -24.79 25.23
N PHE A 679 -12.05 -24.81 24.56
CA PHE A 679 -10.84 -25.44 25.07
C PHE A 679 -10.29 -24.70 26.30
N LEU A 680 -10.25 -23.36 26.26
CA LEU A 680 -9.83 -22.53 27.41
C LEU A 680 -10.70 -22.82 28.64
N SER A 681 -12.02 -22.82 28.46
CA SER A 681 -12.98 -23.06 29.55
C SER A 681 -12.88 -24.48 30.09
N LEU A 682 -12.68 -25.48 29.21
CA LEU A 682 -12.52 -26.87 29.61
C LEU A 682 -11.22 -27.12 30.38
N ALA A 683 -10.11 -26.51 29.95
CA ALA A 683 -8.83 -26.61 30.62
C ALA A 683 -8.89 -26.04 32.04
N GLU A 684 -9.44 -24.82 32.20
CA GLU A 684 -9.58 -24.21 33.52
C GLU A 684 -10.59 -24.97 34.39
N LEU A 685 -11.71 -25.44 33.82
CA LEU A 685 -12.69 -26.26 34.55
C LEU A 685 -12.03 -27.51 35.14
N LYS A 686 -11.25 -28.25 34.34
CA LYS A 686 -10.53 -29.45 34.80
C LYS A 686 -9.55 -29.12 35.92
N LYS A 687 -8.85 -28.00 35.82
CA LYS A 687 -7.93 -27.52 36.86
C LYS A 687 -8.64 -27.23 38.18
N ILE A 688 -9.78 -26.53 38.14
CA ILE A 688 -10.61 -26.26 39.33
C ILE A 688 -11.17 -27.55 39.92
N GLN A 689 -11.66 -28.47 39.09
CA GLN A 689 -12.17 -29.77 39.53
C GLN A 689 -11.08 -30.61 40.20
N HIS A 690 -9.86 -30.60 39.65
CA HIS A 690 -8.73 -31.29 40.25
C HIS A 690 -8.34 -30.69 41.61
N GLN A 691 -8.29 -29.35 41.72
CA GLN A 691 -8.06 -28.67 43.01
C GLN A 691 -9.12 -29.06 44.04
N ARG A 692 -10.40 -29.07 43.66
CA ARG A 692 -11.49 -29.49 44.55
C ARG A 692 -11.38 -30.95 44.98
N LEU A 693 -11.06 -31.87 44.06
CA LEU A 693 -10.84 -33.29 44.38
C LEU A 693 -9.70 -33.51 45.39
N ASN A 694 -8.65 -32.68 45.33
CA ASN A 694 -7.51 -32.75 46.25
C ASN A 694 -7.85 -32.20 47.64
N ILE A 695 -8.82 -31.29 47.75
CA ILE A 695 -9.29 -30.72 49.03
C ILE A 695 -10.27 -31.68 49.73
N LEU A 696 -11.03 -32.48 48.98
CA LEU A 696 -12.00 -33.41 49.54
C LEU A 696 -11.33 -34.61 50.24
N VAL A 697 -11.82 -34.92 51.45
CA VAL A 697 -11.38 -36.09 52.23
C VAL A 697 -11.82 -37.39 51.53
N GLU A 698 -10.98 -38.43 51.62
CA GLU A 698 -11.33 -39.75 51.07
C GLU A 698 -12.61 -40.30 51.72
N GLY A 699 -13.61 -40.62 50.89
CA GLY A 699 -14.93 -41.04 51.34
C GLY A 699 -16.02 -40.81 50.30
N PHE A 700 -17.28 -40.90 50.75
CA PHE A 700 -18.46 -40.82 49.89
C PHE A 700 -18.55 -39.51 49.09
N ASP A 701 -18.16 -38.38 49.69
CA ASP A 701 -18.22 -37.07 49.02
C ASP A 701 -17.26 -36.96 47.83
N LYS A 702 -16.06 -37.53 47.94
CA LYS A 702 -15.08 -37.56 46.85
C LYS A 702 -15.54 -38.44 45.69
N ILE A 703 -16.15 -39.59 45.99
CA ILE A 703 -16.74 -40.51 45.00
C ILE A 703 -17.92 -39.85 44.29
N ARG A 704 -18.83 -39.24 45.05
CA ARG A 704 -19.99 -38.52 44.50
C ARG A 704 -19.54 -37.40 43.56
N TYR A 705 -18.57 -36.59 43.97
CA TYR A 705 -18.07 -35.51 43.15
C TYR A 705 -17.36 -36.01 41.88
N ALA A 706 -16.59 -37.10 41.96
CA ALA A 706 -16.02 -37.74 40.77
C ALA A 706 -17.11 -38.20 39.78
N HIS A 707 -18.21 -38.77 40.29
CA HIS A 707 -19.36 -39.15 39.46
C HIS A 707 -20.06 -37.93 38.84
N ASP A 708 -20.16 -36.80 39.55
CA ASP A 708 -20.70 -35.56 39.02
C ASP A 708 -19.85 -35.01 37.85
N ILE A 709 -18.52 -35.17 37.91
CA ILE A 709 -17.60 -34.80 36.83
C ILE A 709 -17.86 -35.67 35.59
N GLU A 710 -17.96 -36.99 35.75
CA GLU A 710 -18.27 -37.92 34.66
C GLU A 710 -19.65 -37.64 34.03
N THR A 711 -20.66 -37.38 34.87
CA THR A 711 -22.02 -37.04 34.43
C THR A 711 -22.03 -35.75 33.61
N PHE A 712 -21.23 -34.76 34.03
CA PHE A 712 -21.07 -33.53 33.28
C PHE A 712 -20.36 -33.75 31.94
N ALA A 713 -19.35 -34.61 31.87
CA ALA A 713 -18.69 -34.97 30.62
C ALA A 713 -19.68 -35.55 29.59
N GLY A 714 -20.59 -36.42 30.01
CA GLY A 714 -21.67 -36.91 29.14
C GLY A 714 -22.68 -35.83 28.72
N THR A 715 -22.83 -34.76 29.51
CA THR A 715 -23.66 -33.60 29.17
C THR A 715 -23.00 -32.75 28.08
N ILE A 716 -21.67 -32.59 28.15
CA ILE A 716 -20.87 -31.90 27.12
C ILE A 716 -21.06 -32.60 25.77
N GLU A 717 -20.92 -33.93 25.71
CA GLU A 717 -21.08 -34.71 24.47
C GLU A 717 -22.48 -34.55 23.84
N LYS A 718 -23.53 -34.64 24.66
CA LYS A 718 -24.92 -34.43 24.21
C LYS A 718 -25.13 -33.02 23.66
N ASN A 719 -24.61 -32.01 24.36
CA ASN A 719 -24.71 -30.62 23.94
C ASN A 719 -23.96 -30.37 22.62
N HIS A 720 -22.77 -30.97 22.45
CA HIS A 720 -22.02 -30.90 21.20
C HIS A 720 -22.79 -31.49 20.02
N ALA A 721 -23.42 -32.66 20.18
CA ALA A 721 -24.20 -33.27 19.10
C ALA A 721 -25.34 -32.34 18.64
N ILE A 722 -26.02 -31.69 19.59
CA ILE A 722 -27.08 -30.71 19.31
C ILE A 722 -26.49 -29.48 18.58
N LYS A 723 -25.41 -28.91 19.10
CA LYS A 723 -24.76 -27.72 18.52
C LYS A 723 -24.16 -27.98 17.13
N SER A 724 -23.54 -29.13 16.91
CA SER A 724 -23.01 -29.52 15.59
C SER A 724 -24.12 -29.63 14.54
N LYS A 725 -25.28 -30.19 14.90
CA LYS A 725 -26.44 -30.26 14.00
C LYS A 725 -26.99 -28.87 13.70
N LYS A 726 -27.13 -28.02 14.73
CA LYS A 726 -27.55 -26.63 14.60
C LYS A 726 -26.60 -25.83 13.70
N ARG A 727 -25.29 -25.97 13.91
CA ARG A 727 -24.24 -25.30 13.12
C ARG A 727 -24.26 -25.69 11.65
N THR A 728 -24.48 -26.97 11.34
CA THR A 728 -24.59 -27.42 9.93
C THR A 728 -25.73 -26.68 9.21
N LYS A 729 -26.88 -26.53 9.87
CA LYS A 729 -28.02 -25.77 9.35
C LYS A 729 -27.70 -24.27 9.22
N LEU A 730 -27.14 -23.67 10.27
CA LEU A 730 -26.77 -22.24 10.28
C LEU A 730 -25.71 -21.90 9.22
N THR A 731 -24.73 -22.77 9.00
CA THR A 731 -23.67 -22.55 7.99
C THR A 731 -24.29 -22.37 6.61
N SER A 732 -25.30 -23.18 6.26
CA SER A 732 -25.99 -23.04 4.97
C SER A 732 -26.75 -21.71 4.83
N LEU A 733 -27.37 -21.23 5.92
CA LEU A 733 -28.10 -19.96 5.96
C LEU A 733 -27.13 -18.76 5.88
N PHE A 734 -26.02 -18.80 6.61
CA PHE A 734 -24.99 -17.75 6.52
C PHE A 734 -24.35 -17.68 5.13
N VAL A 735 -24.16 -18.82 4.45
CA VAL A 735 -23.70 -18.82 3.05
C VAL A 735 -24.72 -18.15 2.12
N GLN A 736 -26.02 -18.38 2.32
CA GLN A 736 -27.07 -17.69 1.57
C GLN A 736 -27.09 -16.19 1.85
N LEU A 737 -26.97 -15.77 3.11
CA LEU A 737 -26.98 -14.36 3.52
C LEU A 737 -25.83 -13.55 2.88
N LYS A 738 -24.66 -14.19 2.67
CA LYS A 738 -23.48 -13.58 2.07
C LYS A 738 -23.56 -13.41 0.55
N GLN A 739 -24.60 -13.91 -0.11
CA GLN A 739 -24.75 -13.72 -1.56
C GLN A 739 -25.03 -12.24 -1.87
N GLU A 740 -24.14 -11.61 -2.64
CA GLU A 740 -24.20 -10.16 -2.93
C GLU A 740 -25.48 -9.74 -3.67
N HIS A 741 -26.10 -10.66 -4.41
CA HIS A 741 -27.25 -10.39 -5.26
C HIS A 741 -28.58 -10.57 -4.52
N LEU A 742 -28.55 -11.02 -3.26
CA LEU A 742 -29.73 -11.24 -2.47
C LEU A 742 -30.36 -9.89 -2.07
N GLY A 743 -31.63 -9.68 -2.42
CA GLY A 743 -32.38 -8.48 -2.06
C GLY A 743 -32.60 -8.35 -0.55
N SER A 744 -32.90 -7.14 -0.08
CA SER A 744 -33.14 -6.86 1.35
C SER A 744 -34.28 -7.67 1.97
N GLU A 745 -35.33 -7.99 1.20
CA GLU A 745 -36.45 -8.84 1.66
C GLU A 745 -36.04 -10.30 1.83
N ASP A 746 -35.22 -10.83 0.92
CA ASP A 746 -34.74 -12.21 1.00
C ASP A 746 -33.71 -12.36 2.12
N LYS A 747 -32.84 -11.35 2.32
CA LYS A 747 -31.94 -11.29 3.49
C LYS A 747 -32.72 -11.29 4.80
N GLN A 748 -33.81 -10.51 4.88
CA GLN A 748 -34.70 -10.52 6.06
C GLN A 748 -35.25 -11.93 6.33
N ARG A 749 -35.77 -12.64 5.31
CA ARG A 749 -36.30 -14.02 5.46
C ARG A 749 -35.24 -15.00 5.96
N VAL A 750 -34.02 -14.92 5.43
CA VAL A 750 -32.90 -15.77 5.88
C VAL A 750 -32.56 -15.48 7.35
N LEU A 751 -32.55 -14.22 7.75
CA LEU A 751 -32.33 -13.82 9.15
C LEU A 751 -33.44 -14.29 10.10
N GLU A 752 -34.70 -14.28 9.66
CA GLU A 752 -35.82 -14.84 10.43
C GLU A 752 -35.62 -16.35 10.67
N GLN A 753 -35.17 -17.09 9.65
CA GLN A 753 -34.81 -18.50 9.80
C GLN A 753 -33.61 -18.70 10.73
N ILE A 754 -32.62 -17.81 10.72
CA ILE A 754 -31.50 -17.85 11.68
C ILE A 754 -32.04 -17.64 13.10
N LEU A 755 -32.89 -16.63 13.30
CA LEU A 755 -33.51 -16.33 14.59
C LEU A 755 -34.36 -17.50 15.13
N GLU A 756 -35.05 -18.26 14.28
CA GLU A 756 -35.76 -19.47 14.71
C GLU A 756 -34.86 -20.51 15.36
N ASN A 757 -33.60 -20.61 14.89
CA ASN A 757 -32.60 -21.51 15.46
C ASN A 757 -31.83 -20.85 16.63
N GLU A 758 -31.78 -19.51 16.67
CA GLU A 758 -31.06 -18.71 17.68
C GLU A 758 -31.92 -17.56 18.24
N ARG A 759 -33.01 -17.89 18.93
CA ARG A 759 -34.07 -16.91 19.32
C ARG A 759 -33.59 -15.65 20.06
N ASN A 760 -32.44 -15.72 20.73
CA ASN A 760 -31.90 -14.63 21.55
C ASN A 760 -30.53 -14.15 21.04
N ASN A 761 -30.26 -14.27 19.74
CA ASN A 761 -29.03 -13.72 19.13
C ASN A 761 -29.21 -12.22 18.87
N GLY A 762 -28.51 -11.39 19.64
CA GLY A 762 -28.61 -9.94 19.54
C GLY A 762 -28.10 -9.35 18.22
N ASP A 763 -27.13 -9.99 17.57
CA ASP A 763 -26.60 -9.54 16.28
C ASP A 763 -27.65 -9.76 15.18
N THR A 764 -28.27 -10.94 15.16
CA THR A 764 -29.38 -11.25 14.24
C THR A 764 -30.58 -10.33 14.46
N LEU A 765 -30.95 -10.06 15.71
CA LEU A 765 -32.03 -9.11 16.01
C LEU A 765 -31.69 -7.70 15.53
N THR A 766 -30.44 -7.24 15.74
CA THR A 766 -29.97 -5.94 15.24
C THR A 766 -30.14 -5.86 13.72
N GLU A 767 -29.65 -6.86 12.97
CA GLU A 767 -29.81 -6.89 11.51
C GLU A 767 -31.28 -6.91 11.09
N LEU A 768 -32.14 -7.67 11.77
CA LEU A 768 -33.58 -7.75 11.48
C LEU A 768 -34.28 -6.40 11.66
N VAL A 769 -33.93 -5.61 12.68
CA VAL A 769 -34.48 -4.25 12.85
C VAL A 769 -34.17 -3.42 11.61
N PHE A 770 -32.90 -3.40 11.20
CA PHE A 770 -32.45 -2.62 10.06
C PHE A 770 -33.07 -3.10 8.75
N TYR A 771 -33.03 -4.40 8.43
CA TYR A 771 -33.62 -4.91 7.18
C TYR A 771 -35.13 -4.73 7.13
N SER A 772 -35.84 -4.89 8.25
CA SER A 772 -37.28 -4.61 8.32
C SER A 772 -37.57 -3.13 8.07
N ALA A 773 -36.77 -2.23 8.62
CA ALA A 773 -36.88 -0.79 8.39
C ALA A 773 -36.48 -0.40 6.95
N MET A 774 -35.50 -1.06 6.33
CA MET A 774 -35.16 -0.89 4.91
C MET A 774 -36.36 -1.24 4.02
N ASN A 775 -37.11 -2.28 4.39
CA ASN A 775 -38.27 -2.79 3.66
C ASN A 775 -39.59 -2.07 4.00
N ASP A 776 -39.54 -0.94 4.72
CA ASP A 776 -40.71 -0.18 5.19
C ASP A 776 -41.68 -0.98 6.09
N LYS A 777 -41.21 -2.08 6.71
CA LYS A 777 -41.99 -2.92 7.62
C LYS A 777 -41.85 -2.43 9.06
N TRP A 778 -42.39 -1.25 9.33
CA TRP A 778 -42.17 -0.51 10.59
C TRP A 778 -42.57 -1.26 11.86
N LYS A 779 -43.71 -1.96 11.82
CA LYS A 779 -44.20 -2.71 12.99
C LYS A 779 -43.28 -3.88 13.35
N GLU A 780 -42.86 -4.66 12.35
CA GLU A 780 -41.89 -5.75 12.53
C GLU A 780 -40.55 -5.21 13.03
N ALA A 781 -40.06 -4.10 12.47
CA ALA A 781 -38.83 -3.46 12.92
C ALA A 781 -38.89 -3.05 14.41
N LEU A 782 -40.00 -2.46 14.86
CA LEU A 782 -40.21 -2.08 16.26
C LEU A 782 -40.35 -3.29 17.19
N GLU A 783 -40.96 -4.38 16.72
CA GLU A 783 -41.04 -5.64 17.49
C GLU A 783 -39.65 -6.23 17.72
N TYR A 784 -38.84 -6.35 16.68
CA TYR A 784 -37.46 -6.81 16.80
C TYR A 784 -36.60 -5.86 17.65
N ALA A 785 -36.81 -4.54 17.53
CA ALA A 785 -36.09 -3.54 18.32
C ALA A 785 -36.40 -3.70 19.80
N ARG A 786 -37.68 -3.90 20.15
CA ARG A 786 -38.09 -4.18 21.53
C ARG A 786 -37.47 -5.46 22.06
N MET A 787 -37.55 -6.56 21.29
CA MET A 787 -36.93 -7.84 21.66
C MET A 787 -35.44 -7.67 21.98
N PHE A 788 -34.70 -6.90 21.17
CA PHE A 788 -33.28 -6.65 21.39
C PHE A 788 -32.99 -5.70 22.56
N LEU A 789 -33.73 -4.60 22.69
CA LEU A 789 -33.52 -3.61 23.75
C LEU A 789 -33.94 -4.12 25.14
N GLU A 790 -34.82 -5.12 25.21
CA GLU A 790 -35.15 -5.85 26.45
C GLU A 790 -34.00 -6.75 26.94
N ILE A 791 -33.11 -7.21 26.05
CA ILE A 791 -31.91 -7.97 26.44
C ILE A 791 -30.98 -7.01 27.18
N LYS A 792 -30.92 -7.11 28.51
CA LYS A 792 -29.90 -6.41 29.32
C LYS A 792 -28.52 -6.68 28.71
N GLY A 793 -27.69 -5.64 28.61
CA GLY A 793 -26.37 -5.76 28.00
C GLY A 793 -25.63 -4.42 27.93
N ARG A 794 -24.37 -4.48 27.49
CA ARG A 794 -23.45 -3.35 27.36
C ARG A 794 -23.79 -2.42 26.18
N GLU A 795 -23.27 -1.21 26.17
CA GLU A 795 -23.43 -0.29 25.02
C GLU A 795 -22.53 -0.69 23.85
N ASN A 796 -22.96 -1.70 23.07
CA ASN A 796 -22.32 -2.04 21.80
C ASN A 796 -22.91 -1.20 20.65
N ALA A 797 -22.25 -1.26 19.49
CA ALA A 797 -22.68 -0.58 18.27
C ALA A 797 -24.15 -0.85 17.91
N GLY A 798 -24.59 -2.11 17.95
CA GLY A 798 -25.96 -2.50 17.62
C GLY A 798 -26.99 -1.83 18.54
N ARG A 799 -26.79 -1.88 19.86
CA ARG A 799 -27.69 -1.27 20.86
C ARG A 799 -27.76 0.25 20.69
N LEU A 800 -26.62 0.89 20.49
CA LEU A 800 -26.57 2.34 20.30
C LEU A 800 -27.33 2.74 19.03
N SER A 801 -27.10 2.05 17.92
CA SER A 801 -27.75 2.35 16.63
C SER A 801 -29.24 1.98 16.58
N VAL A 802 -29.64 0.84 17.14
CA VAL A 802 -31.06 0.43 17.23
C VAL A 802 -31.85 1.42 18.08
N GLY A 803 -31.29 1.94 19.18
CA GLY A 803 -31.97 2.91 20.02
C GLY A 803 -32.26 4.25 19.30
N LEU A 804 -31.39 4.69 18.40
CA LEU A 804 -31.66 5.86 17.54
C LEU A 804 -32.68 5.53 16.44
N LEU A 805 -32.53 4.36 15.81
CA LEU A 805 -33.42 3.91 14.73
C LEU A 805 -34.86 3.74 15.23
N GLU A 806 -35.07 3.22 16.44
CA GLU A 806 -36.38 3.10 17.10
C GLU A 806 -37.11 4.44 17.11
N ALA A 807 -36.46 5.50 17.63
CA ALA A 807 -37.03 6.85 17.62
C ALA A 807 -37.30 7.36 16.19
N GLY A 808 -36.38 7.09 15.26
CA GLY A 808 -36.55 7.45 13.85
C GLY A 808 -37.75 6.75 13.19
N ILE A 809 -38.05 5.50 13.53
CA ILE A 809 -39.19 4.75 12.99
C ILE A 809 -40.51 5.37 13.47
N PHE A 810 -40.62 5.72 14.75
CA PHE A 810 -41.80 6.44 15.28
C PHE A 810 -42.00 7.79 14.59
N HIS A 811 -40.91 8.56 14.40
CA HIS A 811 -40.96 9.82 13.66
C HIS A 811 -41.44 9.60 12.22
N ARG A 812 -40.95 8.55 11.55
CA ARG A 812 -41.36 8.16 10.20
C ARG A 812 -42.83 7.73 10.10
N MET A 813 -43.39 7.18 11.19
CA MET A 813 -44.80 6.82 11.32
C MET A 813 -45.71 7.99 11.73
N GLU A 814 -45.19 9.23 11.78
CA GLU A 814 -45.92 10.44 12.20
C GLU A 814 -46.36 10.41 13.68
N GLN A 815 -45.66 9.62 14.50
CA GLN A 815 -45.88 9.50 15.95
C GLN A 815 -44.85 10.34 16.72
N GLU A 816 -44.99 11.66 16.62
CA GLU A 816 -43.98 12.64 17.08
C GLU A 816 -43.76 12.65 18.60
N GLU A 817 -44.83 12.46 19.39
CA GLU A 817 -44.72 12.47 20.85
C GLU A 817 -44.00 11.22 21.35
N GLU A 818 -44.31 10.06 20.77
CA GLU A 818 -43.60 8.81 21.04
C GLU A 818 -42.14 8.88 20.60
N ALA A 819 -41.87 9.42 19.40
CA ALA A 819 -40.51 9.58 18.89
C ALA A 819 -39.64 10.44 19.83
N LYS A 820 -40.17 11.58 20.30
CA LYS A 820 -39.47 12.44 21.27
C LYS A 820 -39.29 11.76 22.61
N ALA A 821 -40.32 11.10 23.14
CA ALA A 821 -40.23 10.41 24.43
C ALA A 821 -39.16 9.30 24.41
N ILE A 822 -39.10 8.53 23.31
CA ILE A 822 -38.07 7.49 23.13
C ILE A 822 -36.69 8.11 22.97
N LEU A 823 -36.56 9.22 22.22
CA LEU A 823 -35.28 9.89 22.04
C LEU A 823 -34.76 10.51 23.33
N ASP A 824 -35.63 11.12 24.14
CA ASP A 824 -35.28 11.62 25.47
C ASP A 824 -34.92 10.46 26.40
N ALA A 825 -35.68 9.37 26.43
CA ALA A 825 -35.31 8.18 27.21
C ALA A 825 -33.96 7.59 26.76
N TYR A 826 -33.70 7.57 25.45
CA TYR A 826 -32.44 7.17 24.85
C TYR A 826 -31.29 8.07 25.31
N HIS A 827 -31.47 9.38 25.30
CA HIS A 827 -30.48 10.34 25.74
C HIS A 827 -30.09 10.14 27.22
N HIS A 828 -31.06 9.85 28.10
CA HIS A 828 -30.81 9.65 29.52
C HIS A 828 -30.17 8.29 29.84
N ARG A 829 -30.50 7.23 29.08
CA ARG A 829 -29.96 5.88 29.30
C ARG A 829 -28.56 5.68 28.71
N THR A 830 -28.23 6.40 27.64
CA THR A 830 -26.97 6.24 26.89
C THR A 830 -25.82 6.95 27.59
N ARG A 831 -24.69 6.28 27.75
CA ARG A 831 -23.47 6.86 28.35
C ARG A 831 -22.49 7.37 27.30
N ASP A 832 -22.46 6.77 26.11
CA ASP A 832 -21.57 7.20 25.02
C ASP A 832 -21.82 8.68 24.61
N PRO A 833 -20.80 9.55 24.71
CA PRO A 833 -20.95 10.97 24.41
C PRO A 833 -21.32 11.28 22.96
N TRP A 834 -20.89 10.45 22.01
CA TRP A 834 -21.15 10.67 20.59
C TRP A 834 -22.62 10.45 20.28
N TYR A 835 -23.17 9.30 20.67
CA TYR A 835 -24.58 8.99 20.46
C TYR A 835 -25.52 9.91 21.25
N ARG A 836 -25.11 10.37 22.45
CA ARG A 836 -25.83 11.44 23.16
C ARG A 836 -25.88 12.73 22.35
N GLY A 837 -24.75 13.16 21.79
CA GLY A 837 -24.71 14.34 20.91
C GLY A 837 -25.62 14.19 19.69
N VAL A 838 -25.62 13.01 19.05
CA VAL A 838 -26.54 12.74 17.92
C VAL A 838 -28.01 12.86 18.35
N SER A 839 -28.38 12.35 19.52
CA SER A 839 -29.74 12.48 20.06
C SER A 839 -30.15 13.93 20.38
N GLU A 840 -29.20 14.77 20.80
CA GLU A 840 -29.43 16.20 21.07
C GLU A 840 -29.70 16.99 19.77
N VAL A 841 -28.96 16.68 18.70
CA VAL A 841 -29.19 17.29 17.39
C VAL A 841 -30.54 16.85 16.82
N LEU A 842 -30.89 15.56 16.92
CA LEU A 842 -32.19 15.05 16.47
C LEU A 842 -33.36 15.69 17.24
N SER A 843 -33.19 15.95 18.55
CA SER A 843 -34.19 16.62 19.40
C SER A 843 -34.21 18.16 19.24
N ARG A 844 -33.37 18.73 18.37
CA ARG A 844 -33.20 20.19 18.12
C ARG A 844 -32.67 21.00 19.32
N LYS A 845 -31.97 20.35 20.26
CA LYS A 845 -31.32 21.03 21.40
C LYS A 845 -29.97 21.65 21.01
N GLU A 846 -29.30 21.10 19.99
CA GLU A 846 -27.99 21.54 19.48
C GLU A 846 -27.98 21.64 17.94
N PRO A 847 -27.14 22.51 17.33
CA PRO A 847 -27.05 22.65 15.87
C PRO A 847 -26.20 21.54 15.23
N GLU A 848 -26.51 21.16 13.98
CA GLU A 848 -25.79 20.12 13.21
C GLU A 848 -24.27 20.37 13.07
N GLN A 849 -23.85 21.64 13.00
CA GLN A 849 -22.44 22.03 12.88
C GLN A 849 -21.59 21.60 14.09
N SER A 850 -22.20 21.43 15.27
CA SER A 850 -21.49 21.01 16.49
C SER A 850 -20.92 19.59 16.41
N LEU A 851 -21.49 18.73 15.55
CA LEU A 851 -21.06 17.35 15.35
C LEU A 851 -20.23 17.17 14.08
N SER A 852 -20.36 18.04 13.07
CA SER A 852 -19.64 17.87 11.79
C SER A 852 -18.13 17.91 11.96
N GLU A 853 -17.60 18.84 12.76
CA GLU A 853 -16.15 18.96 13.03
C GLU A 853 -15.60 17.70 13.74
N LYS A 854 -16.41 17.06 14.58
CA LYS A 854 -16.05 15.83 15.30
C LYS A 854 -16.23 14.56 14.46
N ALA A 855 -17.00 14.63 13.37
CA ALA A 855 -17.28 13.51 12.48
C ALA A 855 -16.19 13.30 11.42
N GLU A 856 -15.57 14.39 10.94
CA GLU A 856 -14.65 14.35 9.78
C GLU A 856 -13.40 13.47 9.98
N GLU A 857 -13.02 13.22 11.24
CA GLU A 857 -11.84 12.42 11.58
C GLU A 857 -12.10 10.90 11.66
N ASN A 858 -13.37 10.47 11.74
CA ASN A 858 -13.68 9.07 12.05
C ASN A 858 -14.84 8.51 11.18
N PRO A 859 -14.59 7.44 10.39
CA PRO A 859 -15.60 6.89 9.48
C PRO A 859 -16.81 6.30 10.20
N GLU A 860 -16.65 5.74 11.40
CA GLU A 860 -17.75 5.22 12.21
C GLU A 860 -18.70 6.33 12.66
N ASN A 861 -18.14 7.44 13.10
CA ASN A 861 -18.90 8.64 13.44
C ASN A 861 -19.64 9.17 12.21
N LEU A 862 -18.94 9.34 11.07
CA LEU A 862 -19.50 9.81 9.79
C LEU A 862 -20.69 8.97 9.33
N LEU A 863 -20.58 7.64 9.37
CA LEU A 863 -21.66 6.72 9.02
C LEU A 863 -22.86 6.93 9.95
N THR A 864 -22.62 6.87 11.26
CA THR A 864 -23.68 6.81 12.28
C THR A 864 -24.57 8.04 12.24
N TRP A 865 -23.98 9.24 12.29
CA TRP A 865 -24.78 10.46 12.42
C TRP A 865 -25.51 10.81 11.11
N HIS A 866 -24.87 10.60 9.96
CA HIS A 866 -25.50 10.88 8.68
C HIS A 866 -26.60 9.89 8.34
N THR A 867 -26.47 8.62 8.72
CA THR A 867 -27.57 7.67 8.60
C THR A 867 -28.76 8.09 9.49
N ALA A 868 -28.51 8.50 10.73
CA ALA A 868 -29.55 8.95 11.65
C ALA A 868 -30.26 10.23 11.16
N LEU A 869 -29.51 11.27 10.76
CA LEU A 869 -30.08 12.51 10.22
C LEU A 869 -30.77 12.32 8.88
N GLY A 870 -30.21 11.46 8.02
CA GLY A 870 -30.83 11.12 6.75
C GLY A 870 -32.22 10.53 6.96
N PHE A 871 -32.34 9.59 7.88
CA PHE A 871 -33.61 8.95 8.20
C PHE A 871 -34.59 9.88 8.91
N TRP A 872 -34.10 10.73 9.82
CA TRP A 872 -34.93 11.74 10.46
C TRP A 872 -35.50 12.75 9.45
N ALA A 873 -34.67 13.19 8.48
CA ALA A 873 -35.11 14.06 7.39
C ALA A 873 -36.17 13.39 6.49
N GLU A 874 -36.10 12.07 6.27
CA GLU A 874 -37.16 11.32 5.58
C GLU A 874 -38.50 11.38 6.34
N GLY A 875 -38.48 11.22 7.67
CA GLY A 875 -39.68 11.38 8.51
C GLY A 875 -40.28 12.78 8.39
N SER A 876 -39.42 13.80 8.36
CA SER A 876 -39.79 15.21 8.14
C SER A 876 -40.17 15.55 6.69
N ARG A 877 -40.19 14.56 5.78
CA ARG A 877 -40.46 14.73 4.33
C ARG A 877 -39.49 15.65 3.59
N ASP A 878 -38.28 15.88 4.14
CA ASP A 878 -37.21 16.63 3.48
C ASP A 878 -36.29 15.70 2.68
N LYS A 879 -36.74 15.39 1.46
CA LYS A 879 -36.05 14.47 0.55
C LYS A 879 -34.64 14.93 0.18
N GLN A 880 -34.42 16.22 -0.04
CA GLN A 880 -33.11 16.74 -0.47
C GLN A 880 -32.09 16.59 0.65
N LYS A 881 -32.48 16.94 1.88
CA LYS A 881 -31.63 16.78 3.06
C LYS A 881 -31.34 15.31 3.34
N ALA A 882 -32.34 14.43 3.23
CA ALA A 882 -32.15 12.99 3.40
C ALA A 882 -31.12 12.41 2.41
N ILE A 883 -31.27 12.70 1.11
CA ILE A 883 -30.35 12.23 0.07
C ILE A 883 -28.92 12.76 0.31
N ARG A 884 -28.78 14.02 0.75
CA ARG A 884 -27.47 14.59 1.07
C ARG A 884 -26.79 13.79 2.18
N HIS A 885 -27.46 13.58 3.31
CA HIS A 885 -26.87 12.84 4.42
C HIS A 885 -26.57 11.39 4.06
N TYR A 886 -27.44 10.68 3.35
CA TYR A 886 -27.10 9.31 2.91
C TYR A 886 -25.91 9.24 1.97
N LYS A 887 -25.69 10.24 1.10
CA LYS A 887 -24.47 10.31 0.28
C LYS A 887 -23.22 10.45 1.14
N GLU A 888 -23.26 11.32 2.15
CA GLU A 888 -22.14 11.49 3.08
C GLU A 888 -21.90 10.22 3.93
N ALA A 889 -22.96 9.56 4.38
CA ALA A 889 -22.88 8.27 5.08
C ALA A 889 -22.17 7.21 4.23
N LEU A 890 -22.51 7.11 2.94
CA LEU A 890 -21.88 6.19 1.98
C LEU A 890 -20.42 6.58 1.66
N GLY A 891 -20.05 7.85 1.85
CA GLY A 891 -18.67 8.33 1.77
C GLY A 891 -17.75 7.77 2.87
N SER A 892 -18.29 7.13 3.91
CA SER A 892 -17.52 6.43 4.95
C SER A 892 -16.84 5.15 4.45
N TYR A 893 -17.38 4.50 3.40
CA TYR A 893 -16.97 3.18 2.91
C TYR A 893 -16.95 2.06 3.98
N MET A 894 -17.83 2.16 4.98
CA MET A 894 -18.01 1.17 6.04
C MET A 894 -19.04 0.11 5.67
N ASP A 895 -18.79 -0.62 4.59
CA ASP A 895 -19.66 -1.68 4.05
C ASP A 895 -19.85 -2.90 4.96
N THR A 896 -19.07 -3.03 6.03
CA THR A 896 -19.23 -4.06 7.07
C THR A 896 -20.26 -3.70 8.14
N ARG A 897 -20.82 -2.49 8.12
CA ARG A 897 -21.79 -1.99 9.10
C ARG A 897 -23.20 -1.98 8.50
N ILE A 898 -24.19 -2.44 9.26
CA ILE A 898 -25.57 -2.52 8.79
C ILE A 898 -26.18 -1.14 8.48
N GLU A 899 -25.70 -0.08 9.15
CA GLU A 899 -26.10 1.30 8.88
C GLU A 899 -25.71 1.76 7.47
N TYR A 900 -24.65 1.18 6.88
CA TYR A 900 -24.23 1.47 5.51
C TYR A 900 -25.19 0.85 4.49
N ASP A 901 -25.54 -0.42 4.68
CA ASP A 901 -26.58 -1.09 3.88
C ASP A 901 -27.92 -0.36 4.01
N PHE A 902 -28.26 0.10 5.21
CA PHE A 902 -29.47 0.90 5.46
C PHE A 902 -29.46 2.18 4.62
N ALA A 903 -28.42 3.01 4.74
CA ALA A 903 -28.30 4.24 3.97
C ALA A 903 -28.36 3.99 2.45
N LYS A 904 -27.72 2.91 1.98
CA LYS A 904 -27.72 2.49 0.56
C LYS A 904 -29.12 2.12 0.06
N GLU A 905 -29.91 1.39 0.85
CA GLU A 905 -31.25 1.01 0.44
C GLU A 905 -32.23 2.19 0.53
N ARG A 906 -32.15 3.00 1.58
CA ARG A 906 -32.97 4.21 1.74
C ARG A 906 -32.77 5.21 0.59
N ILE A 907 -31.53 5.49 0.20
CA ILE A 907 -31.25 6.40 -0.92
C ILE A 907 -31.79 5.86 -2.25
N ASN A 908 -31.72 4.54 -2.48
CA ASN A 908 -32.26 3.91 -3.69
C ASN A 908 -33.79 4.06 -3.75
N ARG A 909 -34.49 3.85 -2.62
CA ARG A 909 -35.94 4.04 -2.53
C ARG A 909 -36.36 5.48 -2.78
N LEU A 910 -35.67 6.45 -2.16
CA LEU A 910 -35.93 7.87 -2.40
C LEU A 910 -35.75 8.27 -3.86
N ARG A 911 -34.78 7.67 -4.58
CA ARG A 911 -34.58 7.91 -6.03
C ARG A 911 -35.68 7.30 -6.89
N ARG A 912 -36.11 6.06 -6.60
CA ARG A 912 -37.22 5.41 -7.32
C ARG A 912 -38.55 6.14 -7.15
N ALA A 913 -38.80 6.73 -5.97
CA ALA A 913 -40.01 7.52 -5.74
C ALA A 913 -40.02 8.90 -6.45
N SER A 914 -38.96 9.27 -7.20
CA SER A 914 -38.91 10.48 -8.05
C SER A 914 -39.16 10.20 -9.53
N GLU A 915 -39.10 8.94 -9.94
CA GLU A 915 -39.47 8.45 -11.27
C GLU A 915 -40.94 8.04 -11.26
#